data_AF-A0A090G8S7-F1
#
_entry.id   AF-A0A090G8S7-F1
#
_cell.length_a   1.000
_cell.length_b   1.000
_cell.length_c   1.000
_cell.angle_alpha   90.00
_cell.angle_beta   90.00
_cell.angle_gamma   90.00
#
_symmetry.space_group_name_H-M   'P 1'
#
loop_
_entity.id
_entity.type
_entity.pdbx_description
1 polymer ?
#
loop_
_entity_poly.entity_id
_entity_poly.type
_entity_poly.pdbx_seq_one_letter_code
_entity_poly.pdbx_strand_id
1 'polypeptide(L)'
;MKSHAKVVVIGGGVVGCSVLFHLARHGWTDVVLLERDELTSGSTWHAAGGMHTINGDPNVAKLQKYTISLYKEIEELSGQATGVHLTGGVLLAATEARMDWLRGVVSKGRYLGIDLEVISAKEAAELMPLIDPSQFVGAVRNKEDGHLDPSGVTHAYAKAARKLGAEVERFTKVEDIVRRPDGLWRVITNKGDVIAEHVVNAGGLWAREVGRMVGLELPVLAMEHMYLITEDMPEVADWNKKTGTEIIHAVDFDGELYLRQERGGMLMGTYEKANKVWSEFTTPWNFGHELLEPDIDRIAPSLEVGFRHFPAFQKTGIKQIINGPFTFAPDGNPLVGPVRGLPGFWVACGVMAGFSQGGGVGLALSNWMIEGDPGADIWAMDVARYGDWATMAYTNAKVRENYSRRFSIRFPNEELPAGRPLKTTPLYDTLAARGAQWGVSYGLEVPLWYAPEGVKDEFSWRRSTDFDHVGKEVATVRNGAGLSEISNFAKYKVTGEGAAGWLDRIFACKLPRRGRMTLAPMLKEDGKLIGDFTLANIDDAEWFIAGSGIAEQYHMRWFEVHLPKDDGSVRIEALGQKLTGLAIAGPKAREVLAKVTRADVSNAAFPFMAVARMDIGMAPCLVGRVSYTGDLGYEIWVAPEYQRAAYQALVKAGEEFGIGLFGSRALNALRLEKNYGSWAREYRPIYGPVEAGLDRFVAYGKDADFIGKEAALAERREGGKLRLRAFIVEAADADVIGDEAIWHDGVVRGWVTSGGYAHNAKTSVAMGYVPKEIADRPDGFEIEILGKRHTARIQAAPLFDANFERMRG
;
A
#
# COMPACT_ATOMS: atom_id res chain seq x y z
N MET A 1 -16.85 -27.07 23.01
CA MET A 1 -16.44 -26.85 21.61
C MET A 1 -17.54 -27.29 20.66
N LYS A 2 -18.01 -26.34 19.84
CA LYS A 2 -18.92 -26.58 18.72
C LYS A 2 -18.32 -27.55 17.70
N SER A 3 -19.14 -28.40 17.09
CA SER A 3 -18.75 -29.24 15.94
C SER A 3 -18.94 -28.53 14.59
N HIS A 4 -19.72 -27.45 14.58
CA HIS A 4 -19.99 -26.61 13.41
C HIS A 4 -19.97 -25.14 13.83
N ALA A 5 -19.37 -24.29 13.03
CA ALA A 5 -19.39 -22.83 13.21
C ALA A 5 -19.34 -22.14 11.85
N LYS A 6 -20.06 -21.03 11.66
CA LYS A 6 -19.91 -20.20 10.46
C LYS A 6 -18.47 -19.76 10.25
N VAL A 7 -17.79 -19.31 11.32
CA VAL A 7 -16.40 -18.85 11.27
C VAL A 7 -15.56 -19.46 12.39
N VAL A 8 -14.38 -19.95 12.02
CA VAL A 8 -13.30 -20.30 12.95
C VAL A 8 -12.19 -19.26 12.85
N VAL A 9 -11.87 -18.60 13.97
CA VAL A 9 -10.72 -17.68 14.08
C VAL A 9 -9.58 -18.40 14.79
N ILE A 10 -8.41 -18.48 14.17
CA ILE A 10 -7.24 -19.20 14.71
C ILE A 10 -6.26 -18.19 15.30
N GLY A 11 -6.09 -18.20 16.62
CA GLY A 11 -5.18 -17.33 17.37
C GLY A 11 -5.90 -16.34 18.31
N GLY A 12 -5.60 -16.43 19.59
CA GLY A 12 -6.13 -15.64 20.71
C GLY A 12 -5.29 -14.43 21.11
N GLY A 13 -4.49 -13.90 20.19
CA GLY A 13 -3.85 -12.59 20.34
C GLY A 13 -4.83 -11.44 20.11
N VAL A 14 -4.34 -10.20 20.24
CA VAL A 14 -5.16 -8.98 20.08
C VAL A 14 -5.89 -8.92 18.74
N VAL A 15 -5.25 -9.36 17.65
CA VAL A 15 -5.84 -9.33 16.29
C VAL A 15 -6.98 -10.34 16.15
N GLY A 16 -6.77 -11.60 16.56
CA GLY A 16 -7.83 -12.61 16.48
C GLY A 16 -9.02 -12.29 17.39
N CYS A 17 -8.76 -11.76 18.60
CA CYS A 17 -9.83 -11.29 19.48
C CYS A 17 -10.56 -10.07 18.89
N SER A 18 -9.87 -9.17 18.19
CA SER A 18 -10.48 -8.06 17.48
C SER A 18 -11.37 -8.52 16.33
N VAL A 19 -10.93 -9.48 15.50
CA VAL A 19 -11.77 -10.09 14.44
C VAL A 19 -13.01 -10.74 15.05
N LEU A 20 -12.83 -11.54 16.10
CA LEU A 20 -13.93 -12.19 16.82
C LEU A 20 -14.98 -11.18 17.32
N PHE A 21 -14.51 -10.09 17.94
CA PHE A 21 -15.37 -9.02 18.44
C PHE A 21 -16.16 -8.34 17.32
N HIS A 22 -15.51 -7.96 16.22
CA HIS A 22 -16.18 -7.26 15.13
C HIS A 22 -17.20 -8.16 14.41
N LEU A 23 -16.88 -9.44 14.17
CA LEU A 23 -17.86 -10.40 13.64
C LEU A 23 -19.09 -10.52 14.55
N ALA A 24 -18.88 -10.67 15.86
CA ALA A 24 -19.96 -10.75 16.85
C ALA A 24 -20.78 -9.45 16.92
N ARG A 25 -20.12 -8.29 16.84
CA ARG A 25 -20.75 -6.96 16.82
C ARG A 25 -21.68 -6.78 15.62
N HIS A 26 -21.32 -7.34 14.47
CA HIS A 26 -22.17 -7.38 13.28
C HIS A 26 -23.23 -8.49 13.31
N GLY A 27 -23.39 -9.19 14.43
CA GLY A 27 -24.45 -10.18 14.64
C GLY A 27 -24.10 -11.60 14.18
N TRP A 28 -22.88 -11.86 13.72
CA TRP A 28 -22.42 -13.24 13.51
C TRP A 28 -22.06 -13.87 14.85
N THR A 29 -23.01 -14.60 15.42
CA THR A 29 -22.86 -15.27 16.72
C THR A 29 -22.32 -16.70 16.59
N ASP A 30 -22.43 -17.31 15.40
CA ASP A 30 -21.87 -18.62 15.14
C ASP A 30 -20.37 -18.56 14.78
N VAL A 31 -19.59 -17.98 15.70
CA VAL A 31 -18.16 -17.75 15.53
C VAL A 31 -17.41 -18.30 16.74
N VAL A 32 -16.33 -19.04 16.50
CA VAL A 32 -15.47 -19.59 17.55
C VAL A 32 -14.01 -19.17 17.32
N LEU A 33 -13.36 -18.69 18.36
CA LEU A 33 -11.92 -18.50 18.40
C LEU A 33 -11.26 -19.72 19.03
N LEU A 34 -10.25 -20.26 18.35
CA LEU A 34 -9.41 -21.36 18.82
C LEU A 34 -8.03 -20.82 19.16
N GLU A 35 -7.64 -20.94 20.43
CA GLU A 35 -6.31 -20.55 20.91
C GLU A 35 -5.57 -21.80 21.40
N ARG A 36 -4.35 -21.99 20.89
CA ARG A 36 -3.49 -23.14 21.20
C ARG A 36 -3.24 -23.28 22.70
N ASP A 37 -3.12 -22.17 23.40
CA ASP A 37 -2.76 -22.10 24.82
C ASP A 37 -3.70 -21.13 25.57
N GLU A 38 -3.15 -20.13 26.24
CA GLU A 38 -3.89 -19.04 26.87
C GLU A 38 -4.09 -17.87 25.89
N LEU A 39 -5.07 -17.00 26.16
CA LEU A 39 -5.13 -15.74 25.42
C LEU A 39 -3.83 -14.98 25.63
N THR A 40 -3.42 -14.21 24.62
CA THR A 40 -2.18 -13.41 24.61
C THR A 40 -0.85 -14.19 24.51
N SER A 41 -0.84 -15.53 24.56
CA SER A 41 0.38 -16.39 24.59
C SER A 41 1.38 -16.22 23.43
N GLY A 42 1.03 -15.48 22.37
CA GLY A 42 1.96 -15.06 21.30
C GLY A 42 2.72 -13.79 21.66
N SER A 43 2.81 -12.85 20.72
CA SER A 43 3.55 -11.58 20.95
C SER A 43 2.81 -10.55 21.80
N THR A 44 1.52 -10.77 22.03
CA THR A 44 0.61 -9.77 22.62
C THR A 44 0.98 -9.44 24.07
N TRP A 45 1.27 -10.44 24.91
CA TRP A 45 1.45 -10.23 26.35
C TRP A 45 2.70 -9.41 26.72
N HIS A 46 3.76 -9.50 25.91
CA HIS A 46 5.04 -8.84 26.15
C HIS A 46 5.22 -7.56 25.31
N ALA A 47 4.16 -7.07 24.67
CA ALA A 47 4.26 -5.84 23.91
C ALA A 47 4.52 -4.66 24.86
N ALA A 48 5.30 -3.67 24.39
CA ALA A 48 5.53 -2.45 25.15
C ALA A 48 4.24 -1.63 25.36
N GLY A 49 3.13 -1.92 24.66
CA GLY A 49 1.83 -1.28 24.90
C GLY A 49 1.69 0.16 24.35
N GLY A 50 2.71 0.69 23.66
CA GLY A 50 2.64 2.01 23.05
C GLY A 50 1.64 2.09 21.89
N MET A 51 0.88 3.18 21.85
CA MET A 51 -0.12 3.50 20.83
C MET A 51 0.25 4.81 20.14
N HIS A 52 0.12 4.83 18.82
CA HIS A 52 0.29 6.02 18.01
C HIS A 52 -0.68 6.06 16.83
N THR A 53 -1.03 7.27 16.39
CA THR A 53 -1.98 7.49 15.28
C THR A 53 -1.31 7.66 13.91
N ILE A 54 0.02 7.54 13.85
CA ILE A 54 0.79 7.89 12.65
C ILE A 54 1.14 6.65 11.83
N ASN A 55 0.92 6.78 10.51
CA ASN A 55 1.39 5.85 9.51
C ASN A 55 1.85 6.60 8.25
N GLY A 56 2.71 5.96 7.45
CA GLY A 56 3.07 6.47 6.13
C GLY A 56 1.88 6.49 5.16
N ASP A 57 0.93 5.56 5.33
CA ASP A 57 -0.32 5.46 4.57
C ASP A 57 -1.50 6.13 5.34
N PRO A 58 -2.11 7.20 4.81
CA PRO A 58 -3.25 7.88 5.44
C PRO A 58 -4.46 7.00 5.76
N ASN A 59 -4.76 5.98 4.94
CA ASN A 59 -5.89 5.09 5.20
C ASN A 59 -5.62 4.18 6.40
N VAL A 60 -4.38 3.70 6.52
CA VAL A 60 -3.95 2.94 7.71
C VAL A 60 -3.96 3.82 8.95
N ALA A 61 -3.51 5.08 8.86
CA ALA A 61 -3.56 6.03 9.97
C ALA A 61 -5.00 6.28 10.46
N LYS A 62 -5.97 6.39 9.54
CA LYS A 62 -7.40 6.51 9.87
C LYS A 62 -7.91 5.28 10.66
N LEU A 63 -7.50 4.08 10.28
CA LEU A 63 -7.84 2.85 10.99
C LEU A 63 -7.15 2.74 12.37
N GLN A 64 -5.96 3.34 12.52
CA GLN A 64 -5.32 3.44 13.83
C GLN A 64 -6.08 4.37 14.78
N LYS A 65 -6.52 5.52 14.29
CA LYS A 65 -7.38 6.43 15.06
C LYS A 65 -8.68 5.76 15.52
N TYR A 66 -9.31 4.97 14.64
CA TYR A 66 -10.46 4.14 15.01
C TYR A 66 -10.12 3.17 16.15
N THR A 67 -9.00 2.47 16.05
CA THR A 67 -8.56 1.48 17.06
C THR A 67 -8.42 2.11 18.45
N ILE A 68 -7.77 3.27 18.55
CA ILE A 68 -7.59 3.95 19.84
C ILE A 68 -8.94 4.40 20.42
N SER A 69 -9.84 4.89 19.57
CA SER A 69 -11.19 5.30 20.00
C SER A 69 -12.05 4.12 20.46
N LEU A 70 -11.84 2.93 19.89
CA LEU A 70 -12.59 1.71 20.19
C LEU A 70 -12.32 1.17 21.59
N TYR A 71 -11.16 1.45 22.19
CA TYR A 71 -10.80 0.87 23.49
C TYR A 71 -11.77 1.24 24.62
N LYS A 72 -12.27 2.47 24.61
CA LYS A 72 -13.31 2.90 25.55
C LYS A 72 -14.60 2.06 25.41
N GLU A 73 -15.03 1.81 24.18
CA GLU A 73 -16.25 1.03 23.90
C GLU A 73 -16.12 -0.41 24.42
N ILE A 74 -15.00 -1.08 24.13
CA ILE A 74 -14.81 -2.48 24.55
C ILE A 74 -14.60 -2.58 26.06
N GLU A 75 -14.02 -1.58 26.72
CA GLU A 75 -13.92 -1.53 28.18
C GLU A 75 -15.32 -1.50 28.82
N GLU A 76 -16.16 -0.57 28.37
CA GLU A 76 -17.54 -0.42 28.83
C GLU A 76 -18.37 -1.69 28.59
N LEU A 77 -18.31 -2.23 27.37
CA LEU A 77 -19.07 -3.42 27.01
C LEU A 77 -18.59 -4.66 27.77
N SER A 78 -17.28 -4.84 27.93
CA SER A 78 -16.72 -6.04 28.57
C SER A 78 -16.73 -5.98 30.10
N GLY A 79 -16.63 -4.78 30.70
CA GLY A 79 -16.32 -4.58 32.11
C GLY A 79 -14.87 -4.94 32.47
N GLN A 80 -13.97 -5.05 31.48
CA GLN A 80 -12.55 -5.32 31.64
C GLN A 80 -11.77 -4.04 31.39
N ALA A 81 -10.98 -3.61 32.38
CA ALA A 81 -10.08 -2.47 32.22
C ALA A 81 -9.09 -2.75 31.08
N THR A 82 -8.96 -1.77 30.19
CA THR A 82 -8.03 -1.74 29.06
C THR A 82 -6.70 -1.09 29.43
N GLY A 83 -6.68 -0.33 30.54
CA GLY A 83 -5.48 0.35 31.01
C GLY A 83 -5.01 1.44 30.06
N VAL A 84 -5.90 2.04 29.26
CA VAL A 84 -5.55 3.11 28.31
C VAL A 84 -5.19 4.41 29.02
N HIS A 85 -4.00 4.91 28.74
CA HIS A 85 -3.44 6.15 29.26
C HIS A 85 -3.06 7.06 28.07
N LEU A 86 -3.89 8.08 27.78
CA LEU A 86 -3.63 9.04 26.71
C LEU A 86 -2.74 10.19 27.20
N THR A 87 -1.45 9.89 27.36
CA THR A 87 -0.46 10.87 27.84
C THR A 87 -0.09 11.92 26.78
N GLY A 88 -0.35 11.65 25.51
CA GLY A 88 0.28 12.32 24.38
C GLY A 88 1.73 11.86 24.19
N GLY A 89 2.38 12.43 23.17
CA GLY A 89 3.75 12.12 22.81
C GLY A 89 4.44 13.18 21.96
N VAL A 90 5.76 13.09 21.89
CA VAL A 90 6.62 13.90 21.01
C VAL A 90 7.39 13.02 20.03
N LEU A 91 7.41 13.46 18.78
CA LEU A 91 8.09 12.87 17.65
C LEU A 91 9.29 13.75 17.32
N LEU A 92 10.49 13.27 17.64
CA LEU A 92 11.69 14.10 17.65
C LEU A 92 12.40 14.05 16.30
N ALA A 93 12.97 15.20 15.91
CA ALA A 93 13.81 15.33 14.73
C ALA A 93 15.21 15.80 15.13
N ALA A 94 16.23 14.97 14.91
CA ALA A 94 17.63 15.34 15.10
C ALA A 94 18.20 16.10 13.90
N THR A 95 17.52 16.02 12.74
CA THR A 95 17.97 16.64 11.49
C THR A 95 16.86 17.44 10.81
N GLU A 96 17.23 18.44 10.01
CA GLU A 96 16.26 19.20 9.19
C GLU A 96 15.52 18.30 8.19
N ALA A 97 16.19 17.28 7.64
CA ALA A 97 15.55 16.31 6.76
C ALA A 97 14.46 15.50 7.48
N ARG A 98 14.67 15.16 8.77
CA ARG A 98 13.62 14.54 9.60
C ARG A 98 12.50 15.52 9.89
N MET A 99 12.83 16.79 10.13
CA MET A 99 11.83 17.83 10.38
C MET A 99 10.94 18.07 9.15
N ASP A 100 11.52 18.07 7.94
CA ASP A 100 10.80 18.15 6.68
C ASP A 100 9.82 16.96 6.51
N TRP A 101 10.26 15.75 6.86
CA TRP A 101 9.36 14.57 6.89
C TRP A 101 8.21 14.75 7.88
N LEU A 102 8.50 15.19 9.12
CA LEU A 102 7.49 15.42 10.15
C LEU A 102 6.47 16.51 9.76
N ARG A 103 6.91 17.57 9.07
CA ARG A 103 5.99 18.58 8.49
C ARG A 103 5.04 17.95 7.46
N GLY A 104 5.53 17.00 6.67
CA GLY A 104 4.69 16.18 5.79
C GLY A 104 3.66 15.35 6.56
N VAL A 105 4.07 14.72 7.67
CA VAL A 105 3.14 13.97 8.56
C VAL A 105 2.06 14.89 9.14
N VAL A 106 2.43 16.10 9.56
CA VAL A 106 1.46 17.11 10.04
C VAL A 106 0.46 17.48 8.95
N SER A 107 0.92 17.73 7.72
CA SER A 107 0.06 18.01 6.55
C SER A 107 -0.98 16.91 6.35
N LYS A 108 -0.56 15.63 6.38
CA LYS A 108 -1.46 14.47 6.32
C LYS A 108 -2.47 14.45 7.48
N GLY A 109 -1.98 14.69 8.70
CA GLY A 109 -2.81 14.70 9.91
C GLY A 109 -3.99 15.66 9.84
N ARG A 110 -3.87 16.78 9.11
CA ARG A 110 -4.92 17.81 9.05
C ARG A 110 -6.23 17.33 8.47
N TYR A 111 -6.22 16.65 7.31
CA TYR A 111 -7.46 16.13 6.70
C TYR A 111 -7.92 14.80 7.32
N LEU A 112 -7.03 14.11 8.06
CA LEU A 112 -7.40 12.95 8.89
C LEU A 112 -8.01 13.36 10.24
N GLY A 113 -7.95 14.66 10.57
CA GLY A 113 -8.39 15.20 11.85
C GLY A 113 -7.54 14.75 13.03
N ILE A 114 -6.26 14.45 12.81
CA ILE A 114 -5.29 14.09 13.87
C ILE A 114 -4.65 15.38 14.39
N ASP A 115 -4.65 15.55 15.72
CA ASP A 115 -4.10 16.74 16.39
C ASP A 115 -2.56 16.66 16.48
N LEU A 116 -1.90 17.13 15.42
CA LEU A 116 -0.45 17.22 15.31
C LEU A 116 0.03 18.67 15.27
N GLU A 117 1.00 18.99 16.12
CA GLU A 117 1.55 20.33 16.29
C GLU A 117 3.06 20.33 16.13
N VAL A 118 3.59 21.16 15.22
CA VAL A 118 5.03 21.40 15.12
C VAL A 118 5.47 22.25 16.30
N ILE A 119 6.46 21.77 17.06
CA ILE A 119 7.03 22.46 18.21
C ILE A 119 8.56 22.48 18.14
N SER A 120 9.18 23.40 18.87
CA SER A 120 10.63 23.45 19.05
C SER A 120 11.14 22.32 19.95
N ALA A 121 12.43 22.01 19.87
CA ALA A 121 13.07 21.05 20.77
C ALA A 121 12.97 21.47 22.25
N LYS A 122 12.96 22.78 22.52
CA LYS A 122 12.78 23.33 23.86
C LYS A 122 11.38 23.06 24.40
N GLU A 123 10.34 23.34 23.60
CA GLU A 123 8.95 23.02 23.97
C GLU A 123 8.77 21.52 24.17
N ALA A 124 9.44 20.69 23.36
CA ALA A 124 9.43 19.23 23.54
C ALA A 124 10.05 18.82 24.90
N ALA A 125 11.17 19.44 25.30
CA ALA A 125 11.80 19.18 26.61
C ALA A 125 10.98 19.71 27.80
N GLU A 126 10.14 20.73 27.60
CA GLU A 126 9.19 21.19 28.62
C GLU A 126 8.07 20.15 28.86
N LEU A 127 7.71 19.36 27.84
CA LEU A 127 6.70 18.29 27.91
C LEU A 127 7.29 16.91 28.29
N MET A 128 8.53 16.65 27.87
CA MET A 128 9.27 15.41 28.11
C MET A 128 10.61 15.77 28.78
N PRO A 129 10.66 15.88 30.12
CA PRO A 129 11.77 16.49 30.85
C PRO A 129 13.08 15.69 30.82
N LEU A 130 13.05 14.46 30.26
CA LEU A 130 14.22 13.59 30.20
C LEU A 130 15.09 13.85 28.96
N ILE A 131 14.60 14.61 27.98
CA ILE A 131 15.28 14.91 26.72
C ILE A 131 16.42 15.93 26.94
N ASP A 132 17.55 15.72 26.27
CA ASP A 132 18.50 16.79 25.94
C ASP A 132 18.05 17.51 24.66
N PRO A 133 17.52 18.74 24.75
CA PRO A 133 17.01 19.45 23.57
C PRO A 133 18.10 19.84 22.57
N SER A 134 19.39 19.80 22.95
CA SER A 134 20.49 20.14 22.03
C SER A 134 20.73 19.08 20.94
N GLN A 135 20.18 17.87 21.11
CA GLN A 135 20.27 16.79 20.13
C GLN A 135 19.22 16.91 19.01
N PHE A 136 18.27 17.84 19.13
CA PHE A 136 17.10 17.92 18.26
C PHE A 136 16.93 19.31 17.65
N VAL A 137 16.54 19.37 16.37
CA VAL A 137 16.19 20.63 15.69
C VAL A 137 14.74 21.04 15.91
N GLY A 138 13.87 20.08 16.27
CA GLY A 138 12.46 20.29 16.49
C GLY A 138 11.71 18.98 16.78
N ALA A 139 10.39 19.09 16.93
CA ALA A 139 9.54 17.93 17.15
C ALA A 139 8.12 18.16 16.61
N VAL A 140 7.34 17.09 16.55
CA VAL A 140 5.88 17.14 16.42
C VAL A 140 5.25 16.54 17.66
N ARG A 141 4.36 17.29 18.29
CA ARG A 141 3.52 16.82 19.39
C ARG A 141 2.27 16.16 18.84
N ASN A 142 1.93 15.01 19.41
CA ASN A 142 0.68 14.30 19.16
C ASN A 142 -0.08 14.12 20.49
N LYS A 143 -1.32 14.60 20.57
CA LYS A 143 -2.13 14.47 21.80
C LYS A 143 -2.86 13.13 21.91
N GLU A 144 -2.98 12.41 20.80
CA GLU A 144 -3.71 11.13 20.73
C GLU A 144 -2.82 9.92 21.06
N ASP A 145 -1.51 10.12 21.22
CA ASP A 145 -0.57 9.08 21.61
C ASP A 145 -0.73 8.68 23.09
N GLY A 146 -0.29 7.47 23.43
CA GLY A 146 -0.37 6.96 24.79
C GLY A 146 0.02 5.49 24.88
N HIS A 147 -0.32 4.85 26.00
CA HIS A 147 -0.09 3.43 26.21
C HIS A 147 -1.30 2.72 26.80
N LEU A 148 -1.26 1.40 26.81
CA LEU A 148 -2.32 0.54 27.34
C LEU A 148 -1.77 -0.70 28.04
N ASP A 149 -2.63 -1.46 28.71
CA ASP A 149 -2.34 -2.83 29.14
C ASP A 149 -2.62 -3.82 27.98
N PRO A 150 -1.59 -4.44 27.39
CA PRO A 150 -1.74 -5.36 26.26
C PRO A 150 -2.69 -6.54 26.54
N SER A 151 -2.63 -7.08 27.76
CA SER A 151 -3.45 -8.22 28.16
C SER A 151 -4.87 -7.77 28.46
N GLY A 152 -5.02 -6.65 29.19
CA GLY A 152 -6.31 -6.04 29.49
C GLY A 152 -7.16 -5.79 28.25
N VAL A 153 -6.59 -5.17 27.21
CA VAL A 153 -7.27 -4.90 25.93
C VAL A 153 -7.69 -6.19 25.22
N THR A 154 -6.81 -7.18 25.17
CA THR A 154 -7.11 -8.45 24.49
C THR A 154 -8.26 -9.19 25.18
N HIS A 155 -8.25 -9.21 26.52
CA HIS A 155 -9.35 -9.77 27.30
C HIS A 155 -10.64 -8.96 27.18
N ALA A 156 -10.55 -7.63 27.04
CA ALA A 156 -11.72 -6.77 26.80
C ALA A 156 -12.40 -7.14 25.48
N TYR A 157 -11.64 -7.29 24.38
CA TYR A 157 -12.17 -7.79 23.11
C TYR A 157 -12.84 -9.17 23.26
N ALA A 158 -12.14 -10.15 23.83
CA ALA A 158 -12.67 -11.51 23.98
C ALA A 158 -13.94 -11.55 24.83
N LYS A 159 -13.99 -10.81 25.95
CA LYS A 159 -15.17 -10.72 26.82
C LYS A 159 -16.34 -9.99 26.13
N ALA A 160 -16.06 -8.90 25.43
CA ALA A 160 -17.07 -8.18 24.65
C ALA A 160 -17.67 -9.10 23.56
N ALA A 161 -16.83 -9.82 22.81
CA ALA A 161 -17.28 -10.77 21.81
C ALA A 161 -18.15 -11.89 22.39
N ARG A 162 -17.77 -12.43 23.56
CA ARG A 162 -18.56 -13.45 24.26
C ARG A 162 -19.91 -12.94 24.74
N LYS A 163 -19.99 -11.69 25.24
CA LYS A 163 -21.28 -11.05 25.58
C LYS A 163 -22.19 -10.89 24.37
N LEU A 164 -21.60 -10.75 23.18
CA LEU A 164 -22.30 -10.66 21.90
C LEU A 164 -22.60 -12.04 21.27
N GLY A 165 -22.23 -13.14 21.92
CA GLY A 165 -22.60 -14.51 21.52
C GLY A 165 -21.51 -15.34 20.85
N ALA A 166 -20.30 -14.81 20.67
CA ALA A 166 -19.17 -15.59 20.16
C ALA A 166 -18.55 -16.52 21.22
N GLU A 167 -17.84 -17.55 20.76
CA GLU A 167 -17.16 -18.52 21.62
C GLU A 167 -15.63 -18.37 21.58
N VAL A 168 -14.98 -18.72 22.69
CA VAL A 168 -13.52 -18.75 22.81
C VAL A 168 -13.13 -20.07 23.47
N GLU A 169 -12.34 -20.87 22.76
CA GLU A 169 -11.85 -22.17 23.20
C GLU A 169 -10.32 -22.12 23.35
N ARG A 170 -9.86 -21.97 24.59
CA ARG A 170 -8.44 -21.99 24.96
C ARG A 170 -7.89 -23.41 25.03
N PHE A 171 -6.57 -23.56 24.97
CA PHE A 171 -5.87 -24.85 24.95
C PHE A 171 -6.35 -25.78 23.82
N THR A 172 -6.76 -25.20 22.71
CA THR A 172 -7.36 -25.85 21.55
C THR A 172 -6.52 -25.54 20.32
N LYS A 173 -5.46 -26.32 20.15
CA LYS A 173 -4.51 -26.16 19.06
C LYS A 173 -5.12 -26.73 17.78
N VAL A 174 -5.16 -25.92 16.73
CA VAL A 174 -5.43 -26.40 15.37
C VAL A 174 -4.21 -27.20 14.89
N GLU A 175 -4.44 -28.43 14.46
CA GLU A 175 -3.39 -29.35 14.00
C GLU A 175 -3.33 -29.45 12.48
N ASP A 176 -4.48 -29.29 11.81
CA ASP A 176 -4.58 -29.31 10.35
C ASP A 176 -5.89 -28.64 9.87
N ILE A 177 -5.94 -28.24 8.60
CA ILE A 177 -7.09 -27.56 7.98
C ILE A 177 -7.32 -28.15 6.58
N VAL A 178 -8.43 -28.85 6.40
CA VAL A 178 -8.71 -29.56 5.16
C VAL A 178 -9.94 -29.00 4.46
N ARG A 179 -9.83 -28.72 3.16
CA ARG A 179 -10.98 -28.35 2.33
C ARG A 179 -11.82 -29.59 2.01
N ARG A 180 -13.12 -29.52 2.28
CA ARG A 180 -14.06 -30.62 2.03
C ARG A 180 -14.65 -30.56 0.62
N PRO A 181 -15.17 -31.68 0.09
CA PRO A 181 -15.85 -31.71 -1.21
C PRO A 181 -17.09 -30.82 -1.31
N ASP A 182 -17.77 -30.56 -0.18
CA ASP A 182 -18.94 -29.68 -0.09
C ASP A 182 -18.57 -28.19 -0.08
N GLY A 183 -17.28 -27.86 -0.13
CA GLY A 183 -16.80 -26.48 -0.12
C GLY A 183 -16.62 -25.90 1.28
N LEU A 184 -16.89 -26.64 2.36
CA LEU A 184 -16.61 -26.20 3.74
C LEU A 184 -15.19 -26.58 4.17
N TRP A 185 -14.74 -26.00 5.27
CA TRP A 185 -13.45 -26.30 5.91
C TRP A 185 -13.65 -27.25 7.09
N ARG A 186 -12.80 -28.26 7.20
CA ARG A 186 -12.64 -29.08 8.42
C ARG A 186 -11.40 -28.59 9.15
N VAL A 187 -11.60 -27.96 10.30
CA VAL A 187 -10.52 -27.52 11.19
C VAL A 187 -10.30 -28.60 12.24
N ILE A 188 -9.17 -29.28 12.16
CA ILE A 188 -8.80 -30.41 13.03
C ILE A 188 -8.06 -29.87 14.23
N THR A 189 -8.47 -30.26 15.45
CA THR A 189 -7.84 -29.79 16.69
C THR A 189 -7.54 -30.94 17.65
N ASN A 190 -6.72 -30.67 18.66
CA ASN A 190 -6.46 -31.63 19.74
C ASN A 190 -7.69 -31.94 20.63
N LYS A 191 -8.84 -31.27 20.43
CA LYS A 191 -10.09 -31.48 21.18
C LYS A 191 -11.27 -31.90 20.30
N GLY A 192 -11.01 -32.27 19.04
CA GLY A 192 -12.01 -32.61 18.04
C GLY A 192 -12.09 -31.59 16.91
N ASP A 193 -12.97 -31.83 15.96
CA ASP A 193 -13.00 -31.03 14.73
C ASP A 193 -14.15 -30.03 14.73
N VAL A 194 -13.94 -28.92 14.01
CA VAL A 194 -14.97 -27.94 13.71
C VAL A 194 -15.14 -27.83 12.20
N ILE A 195 -16.37 -27.99 11.71
CA ILE A 195 -16.72 -27.72 10.32
C ILE A 195 -17.10 -26.25 10.18
N ALA A 196 -16.53 -25.53 9.22
CA ALA A 196 -16.77 -24.11 9.05
C ALA A 196 -16.89 -23.63 7.60
N GLU A 197 -17.68 -22.59 7.38
CA GLU A 197 -17.76 -21.88 6.09
C GLU A 197 -16.51 -21.02 5.87
N HIS A 198 -16.02 -20.40 6.94
CA HIS A 198 -14.86 -19.53 6.91
C HIS A 198 -13.82 -19.90 7.97
N VAL A 199 -12.56 -19.70 7.61
CA VAL A 199 -11.40 -19.84 8.51
C VAL A 199 -10.57 -18.56 8.43
N VAL A 200 -10.26 -17.95 9.57
CA VAL A 200 -9.38 -16.78 9.68
C VAL A 200 -8.06 -17.20 10.32
N ASN A 201 -6.97 -17.06 9.57
CA ASN A 201 -5.62 -17.17 10.11
C ASN A 201 -5.22 -15.84 10.79
N ALA A 202 -5.23 -15.84 12.12
CA ALA A 202 -4.69 -14.78 12.97
C ALA A 202 -3.57 -15.33 13.88
N GLY A 203 -2.83 -16.33 13.39
CA GLY A 203 -1.90 -17.16 14.17
C GLY A 203 -0.64 -16.45 14.69
N GLY A 204 -0.50 -15.13 14.50
CA GLY A 204 0.64 -14.34 14.99
C GLY A 204 1.98 -14.95 14.58
N LEU A 205 2.79 -15.34 15.56
CA LEU A 205 4.08 -16.03 15.35
C LEU A 205 3.96 -17.33 14.52
N TRP A 206 2.82 -18.02 14.62
CA TRP A 206 2.51 -19.25 13.89
C TRP A 206 1.71 -19.03 12.60
N ALA A 207 1.59 -17.78 12.13
CA ALA A 207 0.82 -17.45 10.92
C ALA A 207 1.24 -18.31 9.71
N ARG A 208 2.55 -18.53 9.51
CA ARG A 208 3.07 -19.34 8.41
C ARG A 208 2.68 -20.81 8.56
N GLU A 209 2.82 -21.35 9.76
CA GLU A 209 2.51 -22.74 10.07
C GLU A 209 1.03 -23.03 9.83
N VAL A 210 0.14 -22.11 10.24
CA VAL A 210 -1.30 -22.19 9.93
C VAL A 210 -1.55 -22.06 8.42
N GLY A 211 -0.82 -21.19 7.72
CA GLY A 211 -0.90 -21.09 6.25
C GLY A 211 -0.51 -22.40 5.55
N ARG A 212 0.55 -23.06 6.00
CA ARG A 212 1.05 -24.31 5.41
C ARG A 212 0.06 -25.47 5.51
N MET A 213 -0.85 -25.45 6.51
CA MET A 213 -1.94 -26.44 6.60
C MET A 213 -2.86 -26.40 5.37
N VAL A 214 -2.97 -25.26 4.68
CA VAL A 214 -3.76 -25.10 3.45
C VAL A 214 -2.89 -24.92 2.19
N GLY A 215 -1.60 -25.26 2.27
CA GLY A 215 -0.66 -25.11 1.16
C GLY A 215 -0.21 -23.68 0.86
N LEU A 216 -0.40 -22.74 1.80
CA LEU A 216 -0.05 -21.33 1.65
C LEU A 216 1.23 -20.99 2.43
N GLU A 217 2.27 -20.53 1.74
CA GLU A 217 3.44 -19.92 2.39
C GLU A 217 3.24 -18.40 2.50
N LEU A 218 2.95 -17.90 3.70
CA LEU A 218 2.74 -16.48 3.94
C LEU A 218 4.09 -15.73 4.02
N PRO A 219 4.23 -14.55 3.37
CA PRO A 219 5.42 -13.72 3.49
C PRO A 219 5.41 -12.98 4.84
N VAL A 220 5.66 -13.70 5.92
CA VAL A 220 5.71 -13.19 7.30
C VAL A 220 6.92 -13.78 8.00
N LEU A 221 7.64 -12.98 8.78
CA LEU A 221 8.79 -13.46 9.54
C LEU A 221 8.83 -12.86 10.95
N ALA A 222 9.27 -13.66 11.92
CA ALA A 222 9.40 -13.25 13.31
C ALA A 222 10.82 -12.71 13.60
N MET A 223 10.87 -11.48 14.11
CA MET A 223 12.10 -10.80 14.52
C MET A 223 12.19 -10.75 16.05
N GLU A 224 13.40 -10.85 16.58
CA GLU A 224 13.68 -10.49 17.97
C GLU A 224 13.58 -8.97 18.13
N HIS A 225 13.05 -8.51 19.27
CA HIS A 225 13.00 -7.10 19.60
C HIS A 225 13.12 -6.87 21.08
N MET A 226 13.89 -5.82 21.43
CA MET A 226 14.23 -5.53 22.80
C MET A 226 13.80 -4.15 23.26
N TYR A 227 13.34 -4.11 24.51
CA TYR A 227 13.21 -2.88 25.28
C TYR A 227 13.61 -3.14 26.74
N LEU A 228 14.05 -2.08 27.39
CA LEU A 228 14.44 -2.08 28.79
C LEU A 228 13.45 -1.28 29.63
N ILE A 229 13.26 -1.73 30.85
CA ILE A 229 12.47 -1.07 31.89
C ILE A 229 13.45 -0.67 32.99
N THR A 230 13.43 0.60 33.39
CA THR A 230 14.29 1.10 34.46
C THR A 230 13.73 0.78 35.85
N GLU A 231 14.56 0.95 36.87
CA GLU A 231 14.10 1.17 38.24
C GLU A 231 13.37 2.53 38.36
N ASP A 232 12.81 2.82 39.53
CA ASP A 232 12.14 4.10 39.79
C ASP A 232 13.12 5.27 39.62
N MET A 233 12.69 6.31 38.91
CA MET A 233 13.51 7.47 38.56
C MET A 233 13.06 8.70 39.38
N PRO A 234 13.98 9.42 40.04
CA PRO A 234 13.66 10.67 40.73
C PRO A 234 12.98 11.69 39.80
N GLU A 235 13.43 11.77 38.54
CA GLU A 235 12.88 12.68 37.53
C GLU A 235 11.40 12.38 37.23
N VAL A 236 11.02 11.10 37.19
CA VAL A 236 9.63 10.66 36.99
C VAL A 236 8.78 11.00 38.22
N ALA A 237 9.29 10.72 39.42
CA ALA A 237 8.59 11.04 40.66
C ALA A 237 8.34 12.55 40.82
N ASP A 238 9.36 13.36 40.51
CA ASP A 238 9.27 14.82 40.56
C ASP A 238 8.29 15.37 39.52
N TRP A 239 8.30 14.82 38.30
CA TRP A 239 7.33 15.18 37.27
C TRP A 239 5.90 14.87 37.72
N ASN A 240 5.62 13.61 38.10
CA ASN A 240 4.29 13.17 38.51
C ASN A 240 3.76 14.00 39.67
N LYS A 241 4.63 14.36 40.63
CA LYS A 241 4.27 15.22 41.76
C LYS A 241 3.98 16.65 41.34
N LYS A 242 4.75 17.20 40.39
CA LYS A 242 4.64 18.58 39.91
C LYS A 242 3.42 18.79 39.00
N THR A 243 3.14 17.85 38.10
CA THR A 243 2.13 18.00 37.03
C THR A 243 0.85 17.23 37.32
N GLY A 244 0.90 16.20 38.17
CA GLY A 244 -0.21 15.28 38.40
C GLY A 244 -0.46 14.32 37.24
N THR A 245 0.46 14.24 36.27
CA THR A 245 0.33 13.44 35.05
C THR A 245 1.59 12.62 34.81
N GLU A 246 1.48 11.52 34.08
CA GLU A 246 2.64 10.76 33.59
C GLU A 246 3.51 11.60 32.64
N ILE A 247 4.79 11.25 32.54
CA ILE A 247 5.68 11.70 31.48
C ILE A 247 5.16 11.16 30.15
N ILE A 248 5.08 12.05 29.16
CA ILE A 248 4.56 11.72 27.83
C ILE A 248 5.45 10.73 27.07
N HIS A 249 4.93 10.21 25.96
CA HIS A 249 5.71 9.36 25.07
C HIS A 249 6.77 10.16 24.30
N ALA A 250 7.87 9.52 23.94
CA ALA A 250 8.84 10.09 23.00
C ALA A 250 9.25 9.06 21.95
N VAL A 251 9.29 9.47 20.69
CA VAL A 251 9.87 8.71 19.59
C VAL A 251 11.03 9.52 19.03
N ASP A 252 12.23 8.98 19.17
CA ASP A 252 13.42 9.53 18.55
C ASP A 252 13.72 8.71 17.29
N PHE A 253 13.33 9.27 16.15
CA PHE A 253 13.46 8.56 14.87
C PHE A 253 14.91 8.39 14.43
N ASP A 254 15.78 9.33 14.80
CA ASP A 254 17.17 9.36 14.32
C ASP A 254 18.08 8.55 15.25
N GLY A 255 17.75 8.44 16.54
CA GLY A 255 18.32 7.46 17.46
C GLY A 255 17.70 6.05 17.35
N GLU A 256 16.62 5.92 16.59
CA GLU A 256 15.84 4.69 16.43
C GLU A 256 15.26 4.15 17.75
N LEU A 257 14.69 5.04 18.56
CA LEU A 257 14.21 4.76 19.92
C LEU A 257 12.74 5.15 20.12
N TYR A 258 12.09 4.45 21.04
CA TYR A 258 10.80 4.86 21.59
C TYR A 258 10.79 4.72 23.11
N LEU A 259 10.06 5.62 23.78
CA LEU A 259 10.03 5.75 25.22
C LEU A 259 8.62 6.01 25.73
N ARG A 260 8.34 5.52 26.93
CA ARG A 260 7.16 5.89 27.72
C ARG A 260 7.41 5.66 29.21
N GLN A 261 6.60 6.27 30.07
CA GLN A 261 6.65 5.97 31.49
C GLN A 261 6.17 4.54 31.76
N GLU A 262 6.83 3.84 32.67
CA GLU A 262 6.41 2.54 33.21
C GLU A 262 6.46 2.64 34.75
N ARG A 263 5.29 2.83 35.36
CA ARG A 263 5.15 3.07 36.81
C ARG A 263 6.01 4.26 37.27
N GLY A 264 6.94 4.04 38.21
CA GLY A 264 7.86 5.06 38.72
C GLY A 264 9.12 5.24 37.89
N GLY A 265 9.31 4.46 36.83
CA GLY A 265 10.46 4.53 35.92
C GLY A 265 10.03 4.75 34.48
N MET A 266 10.91 4.38 33.55
CA MET A 266 10.71 4.52 32.12
C MET A 266 10.97 3.21 31.38
N LEU A 267 10.35 3.07 30.22
CA LEU A 267 10.63 2.07 29.21
C LEU A 267 11.39 2.74 28.06
N MET A 268 12.43 2.09 27.54
CA MET A 268 13.12 2.47 26.30
C MET A 268 13.32 1.24 25.41
N GLY A 269 12.79 1.28 24.19
CA GLY A 269 13.02 0.25 23.18
C GLY A 269 13.72 0.82 21.95
N THR A 270 14.37 -0.05 21.17
CA THR A 270 15.12 0.35 19.97
C THR A 270 14.91 -0.59 18.80
N TYR A 271 15.01 -0.05 17.59
CA TYR A 271 15.12 -0.84 16.36
C TYR A 271 16.57 -0.78 15.87
N GLU A 272 17.36 -1.76 16.25
CA GLU A 272 18.78 -1.81 15.98
C GLU A 272 19.12 -2.25 14.55
N LYS A 273 20.25 -1.74 14.02
CA LYS A 273 20.77 -2.18 12.73
C LYS A 273 21.18 -3.65 12.75
N ALA A 274 21.75 -4.13 13.85
CA ALA A 274 22.14 -5.51 14.10
C ALA A 274 20.92 -6.42 14.43
N ASN A 275 19.91 -6.35 13.57
CA ASN A 275 18.67 -7.08 13.73
C ASN A 275 18.87 -8.61 13.66
N LYS A 276 17.99 -9.35 14.32
CA LYS A 276 18.05 -10.82 14.40
C LYS A 276 16.68 -11.42 14.16
N VAL A 277 16.64 -12.36 13.22
CA VAL A 277 15.48 -13.22 13.00
C VAL A 277 15.48 -14.29 14.10
N TRP A 278 14.32 -14.54 14.70
CA TRP A 278 14.18 -15.56 15.74
C TRP A 278 13.94 -16.96 15.15
N SER A 279 12.87 -17.10 14.36
CA SER A 279 12.48 -18.37 13.75
C SER A 279 12.39 -18.23 12.23
N GLU A 280 13.45 -18.63 11.53
CA GLU A 280 13.53 -18.44 10.08
C GLU A 280 12.56 -19.32 9.29
N PHE A 281 12.26 -20.53 9.79
CA PHE A 281 11.49 -21.54 9.04
C PHE A 281 10.27 -22.06 9.80
N THR A 282 10.45 -22.49 11.05
CA THR A 282 9.40 -23.13 11.84
C THR A 282 9.42 -22.62 13.27
N THR A 283 8.29 -22.09 13.71
CA THR A 283 8.08 -21.58 15.05
C THR A 283 7.78 -22.75 16.00
N PRO A 284 8.51 -22.90 17.12
CA PRO A 284 8.27 -23.99 18.06
C PRO A 284 6.84 -23.94 18.64
N TRP A 285 6.13 -25.07 18.60
CA TRP A 285 4.76 -25.18 19.11
C TRP A 285 4.66 -25.27 20.63
N ASN A 286 5.78 -25.33 21.35
CA ASN A 286 5.83 -25.33 22.81
C ASN A 286 6.15 -23.93 23.38
N PHE A 287 6.56 -22.97 22.56
CA PHE A 287 6.81 -21.59 23.00
C PHE A 287 5.48 -20.88 23.33
N GLY A 288 5.34 -20.27 24.51
CA GLY A 288 4.15 -19.51 24.90
C GLY A 288 4.33 -18.89 26.29
N HIS A 289 3.99 -17.60 26.45
CA HIS A 289 4.33 -16.82 27.67
C HIS A 289 5.82 -16.88 28.06
N GLU A 290 6.69 -17.08 27.06
CA GLU A 290 8.14 -17.12 27.20
C GLU A 290 8.78 -15.89 26.55
N LEU A 291 9.93 -15.46 27.07
CA LEU A 291 10.80 -14.47 26.45
C LEU A 291 12.06 -15.15 25.94
N LEU A 292 12.72 -14.50 25.00
CA LEU A 292 14.04 -14.89 24.54
C LEU A 292 15.09 -14.35 25.50
N GLU A 293 16.26 -14.98 25.53
CA GLU A 293 17.39 -14.46 26.30
C GLU A 293 17.76 -13.06 25.78
N PRO A 294 17.86 -12.05 26.66
CA PRO A 294 18.30 -10.72 26.27
C PRO A 294 19.72 -10.72 25.72
N ASP A 295 19.94 -9.96 24.64
CA ASP A 295 21.24 -9.76 24.00
C ASP A 295 21.59 -8.27 24.03
N ILE A 296 22.00 -7.79 25.21
CA ILE A 296 22.21 -6.36 25.45
C ILE A 296 23.35 -5.79 24.60
N ASP A 297 24.41 -6.57 24.36
CA ASP A 297 25.57 -6.14 23.58
C ASP A 297 25.17 -5.77 22.14
N ARG A 298 24.19 -6.49 21.58
CA ARG A 298 23.65 -6.23 20.23
C ARG A 298 22.94 -4.89 20.11
N ILE A 299 22.30 -4.41 21.18
CA ILE A 299 21.58 -3.13 21.20
C ILE A 299 22.36 -2.01 21.88
N ALA A 300 23.50 -2.31 22.51
CA ALA A 300 24.31 -1.32 23.22
C ALA A 300 24.63 -0.07 22.38
N PRO A 301 25.00 -0.15 21.08
CA PRO A 301 25.22 1.05 20.27
C PRO A 301 24.00 1.96 20.15
N SER A 302 22.79 1.38 20.07
CA SER A 302 21.55 2.16 20.06
C SER A 302 21.25 2.75 21.43
N LEU A 303 21.53 2.01 22.51
CA LEU A 303 21.36 2.50 23.87
C LEU A 303 22.33 3.65 24.20
N GLU A 304 23.56 3.63 23.71
CA GLU A 304 24.51 4.75 23.84
C GLU A 304 23.94 6.06 23.25
N VAL A 305 23.27 5.97 22.10
CA VAL A 305 22.55 7.10 21.51
C VAL A 305 21.40 7.53 22.41
N GLY A 306 20.60 6.57 22.89
CA GLY A 306 19.50 6.85 23.82
C GLY A 306 19.94 7.50 25.11
N PHE A 307 21.07 7.08 25.68
CA PHE A 307 21.63 7.67 26.89
C PHE A 307 22.17 9.08 26.65
N ARG A 308 22.71 9.37 25.46
CA ARG A 308 23.10 10.73 25.09
C ARG A 308 21.88 11.64 24.92
N HIS A 309 20.83 11.17 24.26
CA HIS A 309 19.63 11.96 23.97
C HIS A 309 18.68 12.08 25.18
N PHE A 310 18.75 11.13 26.11
CA PHE A 310 17.96 11.08 27.34
C PHE A 310 18.86 10.84 28.57
N PRO A 311 19.62 11.86 29.02
CA PRO A 311 20.69 11.69 30.01
C PRO A 311 20.27 11.12 31.37
N ALA A 312 18.99 11.20 31.73
CA ALA A 312 18.47 10.62 32.96
C ALA A 312 18.69 9.08 33.04
N PHE A 313 18.66 8.39 31.90
CA PHE A 313 18.90 6.94 31.83
C PHE A 313 20.33 6.54 32.23
N GLN A 314 21.31 7.46 32.16
CA GLN A 314 22.70 7.18 32.56
C GLN A 314 22.85 6.95 34.07
N LYS A 315 21.84 7.34 34.87
CA LYS A 315 21.91 7.37 36.34
C LYS A 315 21.01 6.33 37.01
N THR A 316 20.24 5.55 36.24
CA THR A 316 19.23 4.63 36.77
C THR A 316 19.55 3.20 36.38
N GLY A 317 19.32 2.26 37.31
CA GLY A 317 19.46 0.83 37.03
C GLY A 317 18.43 0.31 36.03
N ILE A 318 18.79 -0.76 35.32
CA ILE A 318 17.84 -1.52 34.49
C ILE A 318 17.18 -2.56 35.38
N LYS A 319 15.85 -2.48 35.52
CA LYS A 319 15.05 -3.44 36.27
C LYS A 319 14.82 -4.72 35.49
N GLN A 320 14.56 -4.61 34.20
CA GLN A 320 14.29 -5.75 33.32
C GLN A 320 14.60 -5.41 31.87
N ILE A 321 15.04 -6.41 31.11
CA ILE A 321 15.12 -6.35 29.66
C ILE A 321 14.15 -7.39 29.11
N ILE A 322 13.30 -6.96 28.17
CA ILE A 322 12.36 -7.82 27.47
C ILE A 322 12.96 -8.08 26.09
N ASN A 323 13.21 -9.34 25.74
CA ASN A 323 13.49 -9.75 24.37
C ASN A 323 12.34 -10.65 23.91
N GLY A 324 11.51 -10.15 22.99
CA GLY A 324 10.30 -10.84 22.58
C GLY A 324 10.18 -10.91 21.06
N PRO A 325 9.75 -12.05 20.50
CA PRO A 325 9.57 -12.17 19.07
C PRO A 325 8.25 -11.56 18.63
N PHE A 326 8.24 -10.89 17.48
CA PHE A 326 7.00 -10.51 16.81
C PHE A 326 7.16 -10.47 15.29
N THR A 327 6.04 -10.44 14.58
CA THR A 327 5.99 -10.70 13.14
C THR A 327 5.96 -9.45 12.28
N PHE A 328 6.64 -9.52 11.13
CA PHE A 328 6.67 -8.51 10.09
C PHE A 328 6.31 -9.13 8.74
N ALA A 329 5.61 -8.37 7.90
CA ALA A 329 5.60 -8.59 6.44
C ALA A 329 6.79 -7.85 5.78
N PRO A 330 7.17 -8.18 4.54
CA PRO A 330 8.29 -7.55 3.83
C PRO A 330 8.27 -6.02 3.76
N ASP A 331 7.09 -5.40 3.75
CA ASP A 331 6.92 -3.94 3.73
C ASP A 331 6.56 -3.33 5.10
N GLY A 332 6.42 -4.17 6.13
CA GLY A 332 6.04 -3.78 7.49
C GLY A 332 4.54 -3.56 7.71
N ASN A 333 3.70 -3.61 6.67
CA ASN A 333 2.24 -3.51 6.81
C ASN A 333 1.59 -4.89 7.04
N PRO A 334 0.43 -4.95 7.70
CA PRO A 334 -0.35 -6.18 7.84
C PRO A 334 -0.62 -6.95 6.53
N LEU A 335 -0.86 -8.25 6.63
CA LEU A 335 -1.45 -9.08 5.58
C LEU A 335 -2.90 -9.37 5.96
N VAL A 336 -3.84 -8.81 5.20
CA VAL A 336 -5.28 -8.84 5.50
C VAL A 336 -6.08 -9.21 4.26
N GLY A 337 -7.10 -10.05 4.43
CA GLY A 337 -8.11 -10.31 3.40
C GLY A 337 -8.15 -11.73 2.86
N PRO A 338 -8.94 -11.96 1.80
CA PRO A 338 -9.18 -13.29 1.23
C PRO A 338 -8.03 -13.77 0.35
N VAL A 339 -7.72 -15.05 0.45
CA VAL A 339 -6.64 -15.69 -0.33
C VAL A 339 -7.19 -16.28 -1.64
N ARG A 340 -6.59 -15.90 -2.77
CA ARG A 340 -6.96 -16.42 -4.08
C ARG A 340 -6.77 -17.95 -4.12
N GLY A 341 -7.73 -18.67 -4.70
CA GLY A 341 -7.70 -20.14 -4.76
C GLY A 341 -8.13 -20.87 -3.48
N LEU A 342 -8.37 -20.15 -2.37
CA LEU A 342 -8.82 -20.74 -1.10
C LEU A 342 -10.11 -20.06 -0.61
N PRO A 343 -11.29 -20.31 -1.24
CA PRO A 343 -12.52 -19.57 -0.91
C PRO A 343 -12.91 -19.71 0.57
N GLY A 344 -13.17 -18.61 1.25
CA GLY A 344 -13.50 -18.61 2.68
C GLY A 344 -12.30 -18.80 3.62
N PHE A 345 -11.07 -18.86 3.11
CA PHE A 345 -9.87 -18.73 3.93
C PHE A 345 -9.37 -17.28 3.91
N TRP A 346 -9.16 -16.73 5.09
CA TRP A 346 -8.86 -15.32 5.31
C TRP A 346 -7.60 -15.17 6.16
N VAL A 347 -6.89 -14.06 5.98
CA VAL A 347 -5.65 -13.76 6.72
C VAL A 347 -5.80 -12.45 7.47
N ALA A 348 -5.26 -12.40 8.68
CA ALA A 348 -5.02 -11.20 9.49
C ALA A 348 -3.69 -11.36 10.25
N CYS A 349 -2.58 -11.23 9.53
CA CYS A 349 -1.24 -11.59 10.02
C CYS A 349 -0.24 -10.44 9.84
N GLY A 350 0.94 -10.56 10.44
CA GLY A 350 2.02 -9.56 10.27
C GLY A 350 1.68 -8.18 10.85
N VAL A 351 0.78 -8.10 11.83
CA VAL A 351 0.36 -6.83 12.45
C VAL A 351 1.38 -6.40 13.49
N MET A 352 2.42 -5.69 13.06
CA MET A 352 3.51 -5.21 13.92
C MET A 352 3.00 -4.27 15.03
N ALA A 353 2.22 -3.24 14.68
CA ALA A 353 1.69 -2.28 15.65
C ALA A 353 0.30 -2.73 16.15
N GLY A 354 0.20 -3.94 16.70
CA GLY A 354 -1.06 -4.61 17.05
C GLY A 354 -2.04 -3.77 17.86
N PHE A 355 -1.54 -2.96 18.81
CA PHE A 355 -2.37 -2.08 19.64
C PHE A 355 -2.66 -0.71 19.03
N SER A 356 -2.00 -0.36 17.94
CA SER A 356 -2.41 0.80 17.15
C SER A 356 -3.34 0.39 16.01
N GLN A 357 -3.15 -0.78 15.40
CA GLN A 357 -3.83 -1.17 14.15
C GLN A 357 -4.88 -2.29 14.31
N GLY A 358 -4.81 -3.08 15.38
CA GLY A 358 -5.57 -4.34 15.52
C GLY A 358 -7.08 -4.17 15.50
N GLY A 359 -7.60 -3.08 16.06
CA GLY A 359 -9.03 -2.74 15.99
C GLY A 359 -9.49 -2.51 14.55
N GLY A 360 -8.74 -1.68 13.81
CA GLY A 360 -9.01 -1.38 12.39
C GLY A 360 -8.83 -2.57 11.46
N VAL A 361 -7.85 -3.44 11.72
CA VAL A 361 -7.69 -4.72 10.99
C VAL A 361 -8.90 -5.63 11.23
N GLY A 362 -9.34 -5.77 12.48
CA GLY A 362 -10.52 -6.58 12.82
C GLY A 362 -11.81 -6.04 12.17
N LEU A 363 -12.00 -4.72 12.19
CA LEU A 363 -13.12 -4.05 11.51
C LEU A 363 -13.10 -4.32 10.00
N ALA A 364 -11.98 -4.01 9.34
CA ALA A 364 -11.88 -4.12 7.88
C ALA A 364 -12.07 -5.56 7.40
N LEU A 365 -11.48 -6.55 8.09
CA LEU A 365 -11.67 -7.95 7.71
C LEU A 365 -13.11 -8.41 7.94
N SER A 366 -13.73 -8.04 9.07
CA SER A 366 -15.10 -8.46 9.38
C SER A 366 -16.10 -7.87 8.38
N ASN A 367 -15.96 -6.59 8.02
CA ASN A 367 -16.74 -5.98 6.95
C ASN A 367 -16.57 -6.77 5.64
N TRP A 368 -15.33 -7.11 5.29
CA TRP A 368 -15.08 -7.83 4.04
C TRP A 368 -15.73 -9.21 4.01
N MET A 369 -15.68 -9.93 5.12
CA MET A 369 -16.31 -11.25 5.25
C MET A 369 -17.84 -11.19 5.13
N ILE A 370 -18.45 -10.12 5.65
CA ILE A 370 -19.91 -10.00 5.78
C ILE A 370 -20.52 -9.35 4.53
N GLU A 371 -19.94 -8.25 4.10
CA GLU A 371 -20.48 -7.35 3.07
C GLU A 371 -19.79 -7.54 1.71
N GLY A 372 -18.73 -8.35 1.64
CA GLY A 372 -17.91 -8.50 0.42
C GLY A 372 -16.93 -7.34 0.17
N ASP A 373 -16.90 -6.34 1.06
CA ASP A 373 -16.04 -5.16 0.95
C ASP A 373 -15.47 -4.74 2.33
N PRO A 374 -14.20 -4.33 2.42
CA PRO A 374 -13.60 -3.92 3.70
C PRO A 374 -14.15 -2.61 4.29
N GLY A 375 -14.94 -1.84 3.53
CA GLY A 375 -15.50 -0.55 3.93
C GLY A 375 -14.52 0.63 3.87
N ALA A 376 -13.27 0.39 3.49
CA ALA A 376 -12.22 1.37 3.34
C ALA A 376 -11.18 0.91 2.29
N ASP A 377 -10.39 1.85 1.77
CA ASP A 377 -9.24 1.51 0.94
C ASP A 377 -8.11 0.94 1.81
N ILE A 378 -7.96 -0.38 1.79
CA ILE A 378 -6.96 -1.13 2.55
C ILE A 378 -5.90 -1.77 1.66
N TRP A 379 -5.65 -1.23 0.46
CA TRP A 379 -4.68 -1.80 -0.49
C TRP A 379 -3.30 -2.08 0.15
N ALA A 380 -2.83 -1.17 1.01
CA ALA A 380 -1.57 -1.31 1.73
C ALA A 380 -1.51 -2.53 2.67
N MET A 381 -2.65 -3.10 3.04
CA MET A 381 -2.78 -4.28 3.90
C MET A 381 -3.25 -5.53 3.15
N ASP A 382 -3.77 -5.41 1.92
CA ASP A 382 -4.30 -6.58 1.18
C ASP A 382 -3.19 -7.61 0.94
N VAL A 383 -3.48 -8.89 1.22
CA VAL A 383 -2.57 -10.00 0.95
C VAL A 383 -2.25 -10.15 -0.55
N ALA A 384 -3.15 -9.70 -1.44
CA ALA A 384 -3.00 -9.77 -2.90
C ALA A 384 -1.92 -8.81 -3.47
N ARG A 385 -1.34 -7.92 -2.65
CA ARG A 385 -0.18 -7.10 -3.05
C ARG A 385 1.11 -7.92 -3.22
N TYR A 386 1.11 -9.15 -2.69
CA TYR A 386 2.14 -10.15 -2.93
C TYR A 386 1.61 -11.25 -3.85
N GLY A 387 2.52 -12.12 -4.28
CA GLY A 387 2.20 -13.35 -5.00
C GLY A 387 3.30 -14.37 -4.75
N ASP A 388 3.27 -15.50 -5.46
CA ASP A 388 4.16 -16.65 -5.24
C ASP A 388 5.67 -16.32 -5.36
N TRP A 389 6.00 -15.18 -5.96
CA TRP A 389 7.37 -14.67 -6.04
C TRP A 389 7.94 -14.22 -4.68
N ALA A 390 7.08 -13.88 -3.70
CA ALA A 390 7.48 -13.43 -2.37
C ALA A 390 7.88 -14.62 -1.48
N THR A 391 8.90 -15.36 -1.90
CA THR A 391 9.41 -16.55 -1.20
C THR A 391 9.94 -16.23 0.20
N MET A 392 10.21 -17.26 1.01
CA MET A 392 10.82 -17.06 2.33
C MET A 392 12.21 -16.40 2.28
N ALA A 393 13.00 -16.65 1.24
CA ALA A 393 14.31 -15.98 1.08
C ALA A 393 14.14 -14.47 0.83
N TYR A 394 13.20 -14.09 -0.05
CA TYR A 394 12.84 -12.69 -0.27
C TYR A 394 12.28 -12.05 1.00
N THR A 395 11.35 -12.75 1.67
CA THR A 395 10.73 -12.29 2.92
C THR A 395 11.77 -12.04 3.99
N ASN A 396 12.74 -12.94 4.16
CA ASN A 396 13.84 -12.78 5.13
C ASN A 396 14.67 -11.54 4.82
N ALA A 397 15.14 -11.38 3.59
CA ALA A 397 15.93 -10.20 3.19
C ALA A 397 15.17 -8.88 3.44
N LYS A 398 13.89 -8.81 3.02
CA LYS A 398 13.08 -7.60 3.14
C LYS A 398 12.64 -7.30 4.57
N VAL A 399 12.29 -8.31 5.36
CA VAL A 399 11.90 -8.10 6.77
C VAL A 399 13.08 -7.57 7.58
N ARG A 400 14.30 -8.10 7.36
CA ARG A 400 15.51 -7.57 8.01
C ARG A 400 15.76 -6.11 7.65
N GLU A 401 15.66 -5.78 6.36
CA GLU A 401 15.77 -4.41 5.89
C GLU A 401 14.68 -3.51 6.50
N ASN A 402 13.43 -3.95 6.53
CA ASN A 402 12.32 -3.19 7.13
C ASN A 402 12.52 -2.96 8.63
N TYR A 403 12.87 -4.00 9.39
CA TYR A 403 13.15 -3.89 10.83
C TYR A 403 14.26 -2.87 11.09
N SER A 404 15.41 -3.04 10.42
CA SER A 404 16.57 -2.14 10.58
C SER A 404 16.33 -0.72 10.09
N ARG A 405 15.24 -0.47 9.38
CA ARG A 405 14.86 0.85 8.85
C ARG A 405 13.56 1.36 9.44
N ARG A 406 13.05 0.75 10.52
CA ARG A 406 11.71 1.04 11.06
C ARG A 406 11.47 2.52 11.33
N PHE A 407 12.52 3.22 11.79
CA PHE A 407 12.50 4.65 12.08
C PHE A 407 13.39 5.49 11.15
N SER A 408 14.10 4.87 10.21
CA SER A 408 14.91 5.58 9.22
C SER A 408 14.04 6.45 8.31
N ILE A 409 14.60 7.56 7.79
CA ILE A 409 13.93 8.33 6.74
C ILE A 409 13.79 7.45 5.51
N ARG A 410 12.62 7.53 4.86
CA ARG A 410 12.45 7.07 3.48
C ARG A 410 12.26 8.30 2.62
N PHE A 411 13.30 8.68 1.88
CA PHE A 411 13.21 9.86 1.01
C PHE A 411 12.29 9.57 -0.19
N PRO A 412 11.71 10.61 -0.80
CA PRO A 412 11.10 10.49 -2.11
C PRO A 412 12.09 9.84 -3.08
N ASN A 413 11.58 9.01 -3.98
CA ASN A 413 12.37 8.31 -5.00
C ASN A 413 13.40 7.29 -4.48
N GLU A 414 13.57 7.13 -3.16
CA GLU A 414 14.49 6.14 -2.58
C GLU A 414 14.00 4.71 -2.81
N GLU A 415 14.88 3.91 -3.41
CA GLU A 415 14.67 2.49 -3.67
C GLU A 415 15.55 1.65 -2.74
N LEU A 416 14.95 0.63 -2.13
CA LEU A 416 15.64 -0.21 -1.15
C LEU A 416 16.25 -1.45 -1.81
N PRO A 417 17.52 -1.80 -1.53
CA PRO A 417 18.26 -2.82 -2.26
C PRO A 417 17.98 -4.27 -1.83
N ALA A 418 17.49 -4.53 -0.61
CA ALA A 418 17.38 -5.91 -0.14
C ALA A 418 16.41 -6.74 -1.00
N GLY A 419 16.81 -7.98 -1.29
CA GLY A 419 16.04 -8.90 -2.12
C GLY A 419 16.07 -8.59 -3.62
N ARG A 420 17.00 -7.74 -4.10
CA ARG A 420 17.09 -7.33 -5.51
C ARG A 420 18.45 -7.61 -6.16
N PRO A 421 18.49 -7.86 -7.48
CA PRO A 421 17.33 -8.08 -8.35
C PRO A 421 16.68 -9.45 -8.11
N LEU A 422 15.34 -9.52 -8.21
CA LEU A 422 14.59 -10.78 -8.06
C LEU A 422 13.95 -11.25 -9.37
N LYS A 423 12.98 -10.50 -9.91
CA LYS A 423 12.36 -10.78 -11.21
C LYS A 423 12.84 -9.76 -12.21
N THR A 424 13.43 -10.22 -13.30
CA THR A 424 13.98 -9.38 -14.37
C THR A 424 13.37 -9.77 -15.71
N THR A 425 13.32 -8.81 -16.63
CA THR A 425 12.95 -9.08 -18.02
C THR A 425 14.20 -9.48 -18.83
N PRO A 426 14.01 -10.06 -20.03
CA PRO A 426 15.08 -10.24 -21.00
C PRO A 426 15.89 -8.97 -21.29
N LEU A 427 15.39 -7.75 -21.05
CA LEU A 427 16.12 -6.51 -21.31
C LEU A 427 16.93 -5.99 -20.13
N TYR A 428 16.85 -6.60 -18.94
CA TYR A 428 17.46 -6.07 -17.71
C TYR A 428 18.93 -5.67 -17.88
N ASP A 429 19.81 -6.58 -18.28
CA ASP A 429 21.23 -6.27 -18.45
C ASP A 429 21.50 -5.21 -19.53
N THR A 430 20.67 -5.19 -20.58
CA THR A 430 20.79 -4.23 -21.68
C THR A 430 20.41 -2.82 -21.24
N LEU A 431 19.35 -2.67 -20.43
CA LEU A 431 18.94 -1.39 -19.89
C LEU A 431 19.86 -0.93 -18.75
N ALA A 432 20.35 -1.86 -17.94
CA ALA A 432 21.37 -1.57 -16.91
C ALA A 432 22.66 -1.03 -17.53
N ALA A 433 23.13 -1.63 -18.63
CA ALA A 433 24.28 -1.12 -19.40
C ALA A 433 24.04 0.25 -20.05
N ARG A 434 22.78 0.69 -20.14
CA ARG A 434 22.37 2.02 -20.62
C ARG A 434 22.10 3.00 -19.46
N GLY A 435 22.45 2.63 -18.23
CA GLY A 435 22.33 3.48 -17.05
C GLY A 435 20.97 3.43 -16.34
N ALA A 436 20.11 2.45 -16.63
CA ALA A 436 18.82 2.32 -15.97
C ALA A 436 18.98 2.29 -14.43
N GLN A 437 18.32 3.22 -13.76
CA GLN A 437 18.10 3.18 -12.32
C GLN A 437 16.81 2.42 -12.06
N TRP A 438 16.88 1.43 -11.18
CA TRP A 438 15.83 0.44 -11.05
C TRP A 438 14.94 0.70 -9.85
N GLY A 439 13.63 0.54 -10.03
CA GLY A 439 12.64 0.38 -8.96
C GLY A 439 11.95 -0.97 -9.08
N VAL A 440 11.01 -1.26 -8.16
CA VAL A 440 10.27 -2.53 -8.17
C VAL A 440 8.78 -2.31 -8.31
N SER A 441 8.15 -3.07 -9.20
CA SER A 441 6.70 -3.17 -9.31
C SER A 441 6.28 -4.64 -9.28
N TYR A 442 5.56 -5.04 -8.23
CA TYR A 442 5.08 -6.43 -8.05
C TYR A 442 6.19 -7.50 -8.21
N GLY A 443 7.34 -7.21 -7.59
CA GLY A 443 8.57 -8.02 -7.62
C GLY A 443 9.42 -7.88 -8.88
N LEU A 444 8.93 -7.22 -9.93
CA LEU A 444 9.65 -6.99 -11.20
C LEU A 444 10.51 -5.72 -11.13
N GLU A 445 11.75 -5.82 -11.59
CA GLU A 445 12.64 -4.68 -11.82
C GLU A 445 12.12 -3.81 -12.98
N VAL A 446 11.94 -2.50 -12.73
CA VAL A 446 11.41 -1.52 -13.71
C VAL A 446 12.35 -0.31 -13.80
N PRO A 447 12.71 0.16 -15.02
CA PRO A 447 13.49 1.37 -15.19
C PRO A 447 12.72 2.62 -14.70
N LEU A 448 13.29 3.33 -13.73
CA LEU A 448 12.75 4.59 -13.21
C LEU A 448 13.19 5.80 -14.05
N TRP A 449 14.47 5.83 -14.40
CA TRP A 449 15.14 6.83 -15.22
C TRP A 449 16.51 6.28 -15.65
N TYR A 450 17.24 7.00 -16.51
CA TYR A 450 18.53 6.58 -17.04
C TYR A 450 19.64 7.54 -16.63
N ALA A 451 20.53 7.08 -15.75
CA ALA A 451 21.68 7.82 -15.26
C ALA A 451 22.83 7.78 -16.28
N PRO A 452 23.41 8.94 -16.64
CA PRO A 452 24.68 8.97 -17.36
C PRO A 452 25.81 8.34 -16.54
N GLU A 453 26.89 7.94 -17.21
CA GLU A 453 28.07 7.39 -16.56
C GLU A 453 28.61 8.35 -15.49
N GLY A 454 28.87 7.82 -14.28
CA GLY A 454 29.36 8.58 -13.13
C GLY A 454 28.29 9.29 -12.29
N VAL A 455 27.03 9.35 -12.75
CA VAL A 455 25.92 9.95 -11.99
C VAL A 455 25.32 8.92 -11.02
N LYS A 456 25.07 9.33 -9.78
CA LYS A 456 24.45 8.50 -8.73
C LYS A 456 23.26 9.23 -8.12
N ASP A 457 22.26 8.47 -7.66
CA ASP A 457 21.13 9.03 -6.93
C ASP A 457 21.60 9.65 -5.60
N GLU A 458 21.23 10.90 -5.38
CA GLU A 458 21.24 11.55 -4.07
C GLU A 458 19.80 11.97 -3.74
N PHE A 459 19.23 11.32 -2.73
CA PHE A 459 17.82 11.53 -2.39
C PHE A 459 17.62 12.76 -1.52
N SER A 460 16.50 13.45 -1.73
CA SER A 460 16.16 14.68 -1.04
C SER A 460 14.64 14.85 -0.96
N TRP A 461 14.17 15.62 0.02
CA TRP A 461 12.79 16.12 0.05
C TRP A 461 12.53 17.21 -1.00
N ARG A 462 13.60 17.74 -1.58
CA ARG A 462 13.60 18.71 -2.70
C ARG A 462 13.98 17.98 -3.98
N ARG A 463 14.02 18.71 -5.10
CA ARG A 463 14.51 18.20 -6.39
C ARG A 463 15.89 17.53 -6.23
N SER A 464 15.98 16.27 -6.63
CA SER A 464 17.16 15.40 -6.51
C SER A 464 17.95 15.30 -7.82
N THR A 465 19.02 14.50 -7.81
CA THR A 465 19.93 14.31 -8.96
C THR A 465 19.21 14.00 -10.26
N ASP A 466 18.12 13.24 -10.21
CA ASP A 466 17.36 12.79 -11.38
C ASP A 466 16.59 13.90 -12.11
N PHE A 467 16.33 15.05 -11.48
CA PHE A 467 15.40 16.06 -11.97
C PHE A 467 15.70 16.52 -13.42
N ASP A 468 16.93 16.96 -13.69
CA ASP A 468 17.29 17.42 -15.03
C ASP A 468 17.38 16.27 -16.06
N HIS A 469 17.69 15.06 -15.60
CA HIS A 469 17.77 13.88 -16.46
C HIS A 469 16.38 13.41 -16.90
N VAL A 470 15.43 13.37 -15.96
CA VAL A 470 14.01 13.14 -16.25
C VAL A 470 13.49 14.21 -17.20
N GLY A 471 13.89 15.47 -17.04
CA GLY A 471 13.57 16.53 -17.99
C GLY A 471 14.07 16.27 -19.42
N LYS A 472 15.26 15.70 -19.58
CA LYS A 472 15.82 15.30 -20.90
C LYS A 472 15.06 14.11 -21.51
N GLU A 473 14.67 13.14 -20.69
CA GLU A 473 13.84 12.01 -21.13
C GLU A 473 12.46 12.50 -21.62
N VAL A 474 11.82 13.41 -20.86
CA VAL A 474 10.57 14.07 -21.26
C VAL A 474 10.75 14.81 -22.60
N ALA A 475 11.83 15.58 -22.75
CA ALA A 475 12.12 16.31 -23.99
C ALA A 475 12.35 15.35 -25.18
N THR A 476 12.95 14.19 -24.95
CA THR A 476 13.14 13.14 -25.96
C THR A 476 11.80 12.65 -26.50
N VAL A 477 10.84 12.36 -25.60
CA VAL A 477 9.48 11.95 -25.99
C VAL A 477 8.76 13.08 -26.73
N ARG A 478 8.74 14.30 -26.17
CA ARG A 478 7.94 15.41 -26.71
C ARG A 478 8.42 15.92 -28.08
N ASN A 479 9.72 15.84 -28.34
CA ASN A 479 10.33 16.39 -29.56
C ASN A 479 10.68 15.34 -30.63
N GLY A 480 10.70 14.05 -30.28
CA GLY A 480 11.17 12.98 -31.17
C GLY A 480 10.43 11.67 -30.96
N ALA A 481 11.17 10.64 -30.53
CA ALA A 481 10.63 9.33 -30.16
C ALA A 481 11.29 8.86 -28.86
N GLY A 482 10.50 8.58 -27.84
CA GLY A 482 10.94 7.85 -26.65
C GLY A 482 10.59 6.38 -26.74
N LEU A 483 11.42 5.52 -26.16
CA LEU A 483 11.18 4.09 -25.96
C LEU A 483 11.19 3.78 -24.46
N SER A 484 10.18 3.05 -23.98
CA SER A 484 10.13 2.55 -22.60
C SER A 484 9.77 1.07 -22.55
N GLU A 485 10.18 0.39 -21.49
CA GLU A 485 9.71 -0.97 -21.20
C GLU A 485 8.44 -0.91 -20.35
N ILE A 486 7.39 -1.61 -20.79
CA ILE A 486 6.06 -1.64 -20.15
C ILE A 486 5.66 -3.05 -19.69
N SER A 487 6.63 -3.95 -19.54
CA SER A 487 6.44 -5.33 -19.09
C SER A 487 5.79 -5.43 -17.70
N ASN A 488 5.84 -4.36 -16.92
CA ASN A 488 5.29 -4.23 -15.59
C ASN A 488 3.76 -4.13 -15.54
N PHE A 489 3.07 -3.94 -16.66
CA PHE A 489 1.59 -3.95 -16.65
C PHE A 489 1.06 -5.34 -16.27
N ALA A 490 -0.15 -5.37 -15.73
CA ALA A 490 -0.93 -6.61 -15.60
C ALA A 490 -1.57 -6.88 -16.95
N LYS A 491 -1.49 -8.12 -17.44
CA LYS A 491 -2.03 -8.52 -18.75
C LYS A 491 -2.88 -9.75 -18.59
N TYR A 492 -4.05 -9.75 -19.19
CA TYR A 492 -4.97 -10.88 -19.16
C TYR A 492 -5.44 -11.23 -20.55
N LYS A 493 -5.65 -12.52 -20.76
CA LYS A 493 -6.26 -13.09 -21.95
C LYS A 493 -7.60 -13.70 -21.56
N VAL A 494 -8.65 -13.36 -22.30
CA VAL A 494 -10.00 -13.93 -22.12
C VAL A 494 -10.46 -14.59 -23.41
N THR A 495 -10.92 -15.83 -23.32
CA THR A 495 -11.40 -16.63 -24.45
C THR A 495 -12.64 -17.44 -24.07
N GLY A 496 -13.32 -18.00 -25.08
CA GLY A 496 -14.51 -18.83 -24.92
C GLY A 496 -15.76 -18.16 -25.46
N GLU A 497 -16.79 -18.96 -25.77
CA GLU A 497 -18.03 -18.48 -26.39
C GLU A 497 -18.81 -17.49 -25.51
N GLY A 498 -18.66 -17.59 -24.19
CA GLY A 498 -19.27 -16.68 -23.21
C GLY A 498 -18.46 -15.40 -22.96
N ALA A 499 -17.27 -15.25 -23.54
CA ALA A 499 -16.32 -14.20 -23.16
C ALA A 499 -16.89 -12.79 -23.35
N ALA A 500 -17.54 -12.53 -24.50
CA ALA A 500 -18.10 -11.21 -24.77
C ALA A 500 -19.20 -10.83 -23.76
N GLY A 501 -20.16 -11.73 -23.50
CA GLY A 501 -21.23 -11.49 -22.53
C GLY A 501 -20.71 -11.29 -21.11
N TRP A 502 -19.70 -12.07 -20.72
CA TRP A 502 -19.04 -11.91 -19.42
C TRP A 502 -18.30 -10.57 -19.32
N LEU A 503 -17.50 -10.19 -20.33
CA LEU A 503 -16.79 -8.90 -20.35
C LEU A 503 -17.76 -7.72 -20.33
N ASP A 504 -18.92 -7.82 -21.00
CA ASP A 504 -19.93 -6.76 -21.00
C ASP A 504 -20.60 -6.60 -19.62
N ARG A 505 -20.58 -7.65 -18.78
CA ARG A 505 -21.01 -7.59 -17.38
C ARG A 505 -19.90 -7.10 -16.43
N ILE A 506 -18.64 -7.47 -16.69
CA ILE A 506 -17.51 -7.11 -15.83
C ILE A 506 -17.14 -5.63 -15.95
N PHE A 507 -17.08 -5.11 -17.17
CA PHE A 507 -16.66 -3.73 -17.42
C PHE A 507 -17.83 -2.79 -17.63
N ALA A 508 -17.69 -1.56 -17.18
CA ALA A 508 -18.71 -0.52 -17.33
C ALA A 508 -18.71 0.13 -18.73
N CYS A 509 -17.66 -0.06 -19.53
CA CYS A 509 -17.55 0.50 -20.88
C CYS A 509 -18.42 -0.23 -21.91
N LYS A 510 -18.53 0.35 -23.11
CA LYS A 510 -19.03 -0.37 -24.28
C LYS A 510 -17.92 -1.28 -24.82
N LEU A 511 -18.24 -2.53 -25.14
CA LEU A 511 -17.26 -3.43 -25.74
C LEU A 511 -16.70 -2.87 -27.06
N PRO A 512 -15.37 -2.93 -27.26
CA PRO A 512 -14.76 -2.51 -28.51
C PRO A 512 -15.12 -3.47 -29.64
N ARG A 513 -15.23 -2.93 -30.85
CA ARG A 513 -15.33 -3.73 -32.08
C ARG A 513 -14.02 -4.51 -32.30
N ARG A 514 -14.07 -5.59 -33.08
CA ARG A 514 -12.88 -6.31 -33.55
C ARG A 514 -11.76 -5.38 -34.04
N GLY A 515 -10.53 -5.64 -33.62
CA GLY A 515 -9.34 -4.86 -33.95
C GLY A 515 -9.28 -3.49 -33.25
N ARG A 516 -10.11 -3.26 -32.22
CA ARG A 516 -10.19 -2.00 -31.48
C ARG A 516 -10.00 -2.20 -29.98
N MET A 517 -9.63 -1.12 -29.32
CA MET A 517 -9.48 -1.01 -27.88
C MET A 517 -10.40 0.07 -27.31
N THR A 518 -10.64 0.00 -26.01
CA THR A 518 -11.30 1.05 -25.23
C THR A 518 -10.72 1.10 -23.83
N LEU A 519 -10.82 2.27 -23.19
CA LEU A 519 -10.70 2.35 -21.74
C LEU A 519 -11.92 1.70 -21.09
N ALA A 520 -11.68 0.92 -20.05
CA ALA A 520 -12.64 0.02 -19.44
C ALA A 520 -12.60 0.15 -17.91
N PRO A 521 -13.35 1.10 -17.33
CA PRO A 521 -13.55 1.12 -15.89
C PRO A 521 -14.27 -0.15 -15.43
N MET A 522 -13.80 -0.72 -14.33
CA MET A 522 -14.43 -1.85 -13.63
C MET A 522 -14.96 -1.35 -12.29
N LEU A 523 -16.20 -1.68 -11.97
CA LEU A 523 -16.86 -1.23 -10.73
C LEU A 523 -17.23 -2.42 -9.85
N LYS A 524 -17.30 -2.19 -8.54
CA LYS A 524 -17.90 -3.11 -7.57
C LYS A 524 -19.38 -2.76 -7.34
N GLU A 525 -20.06 -3.54 -6.52
CA GLU A 525 -21.52 -3.55 -6.34
C GLU A 525 -22.09 -2.18 -5.92
N ASP A 526 -21.34 -1.41 -5.12
CA ASP A 526 -21.70 -0.05 -4.68
C ASP A 526 -21.35 1.04 -5.71
N GLY A 527 -20.94 0.66 -6.93
CA GLY A 527 -20.63 1.56 -8.04
C GLY A 527 -19.26 2.24 -7.94
N LYS A 528 -18.42 1.91 -6.95
CA LYS A 528 -17.05 2.45 -6.84
C LYS A 528 -16.06 1.66 -7.69
N LEU A 529 -14.96 2.30 -8.06
CA LEU A 529 -13.93 1.76 -8.96
C LEU A 529 -13.17 0.60 -8.33
N ILE A 530 -13.21 -0.57 -8.96
CA ILE A 530 -12.41 -1.74 -8.57
C ILE A 530 -11.32 -2.10 -9.60
N GLY A 531 -11.19 -1.30 -10.65
CA GLY A 531 -10.05 -1.32 -11.56
C GLY A 531 -10.22 -0.37 -12.75
N ASP A 532 -9.10 -0.02 -13.38
CA ASP A 532 -9.02 0.73 -14.63
C ASP A 532 -8.15 -0.03 -15.64
N PHE A 533 -8.68 -0.18 -16.87
CA PHE A 533 -8.06 -1.06 -17.86
C PHE A 533 -8.15 -0.49 -19.27
N THR A 534 -7.31 -1.04 -20.15
CA THR A 534 -7.53 -1.05 -21.59
C THR A 534 -8.05 -2.42 -21.98
N LEU A 535 -9.25 -2.48 -22.57
CA LEU A 535 -9.86 -3.70 -23.11
C LEU A 535 -9.74 -3.69 -24.63
N ALA A 536 -9.29 -4.80 -25.20
CA ALA A 536 -9.07 -4.99 -26.62
C ALA A 536 -9.83 -6.22 -27.14
N ASN A 537 -10.53 -6.06 -28.26
CA ASN A 537 -11.11 -7.16 -29.01
C ASN A 537 -10.15 -7.51 -30.16
N ILE A 538 -9.51 -8.68 -30.11
CA ILE A 538 -8.56 -9.10 -31.14
C ILE A 538 -9.29 -9.62 -32.37
N ASP A 539 -10.19 -10.60 -32.19
CA ASP A 539 -10.86 -11.30 -33.28
C ASP A 539 -12.23 -11.91 -32.89
N ASP A 540 -12.91 -11.32 -31.91
CA ASP A 540 -14.19 -11.75 -31.30
C ASP A 540 -14.11 -13.06 -30.49
N ALA A 541 -13.09 -13.90 -30.73
CA ALA A 541 -12.81 -15.10 -29.95
C ALA A 541 -11.76 -14.88 -28.85
N GLU A 542 -10.82 -13.96 -29.08
CA GLU A 542 -9.79 -13.57 -28.13
C GLU A 542 -9.89 -12.10 -27.73
N TRP A 543 -9.83 -11.88 -26.42
CA TRP A 543 -9.84 -10.56 -25.80
C TRP A 543 -8.57 -10.37 -24.98
N PHE A 544 -8.03 -9.16 -25.03
CA PHE A 544 -6.84 -8.79 -24.28
C PHE A 544 -7.16 -7.63 -23.33
N ILE A 545 -6.69 -7.73 -22.10
CA ILE A 545 -6.88 -6.72 -21.07
C ILE A 545 -5.49 -6.31 -20.59
N ALA A 546 -5.21 -5.02 -20.58
CA ALA A 546 -4.04 -4.45 -19.92
C ALA A 546 -4.48 -3.52 -18.79
N GLY A 547 -3.77 -3.55 -17.67
CA GLY A 547 -4.06 -2.70 -16.52
C GLY A 547 -2.89 -2.60 -15.55
N SER A 548 -3.21 -2.18 -14.33
CA SER A 548 -2.22 -1.87 -13.31
C SER A 548 -1.50 -3.09 -12.75
N GLY A 549 -0.18 -3.19 -13.02
CA GLY A 549 0.67 -4.31 -12.67
C GLY A 549 0.66 -4.73 -11.20
N ILE A 550 0.68 -3.73 -10.31
CA ILE A 550 0.67 -3.96 -8.86
C ILE A 550 -0.56 -4.71 -8.36
N ALA A 551 -1.65 -4.69 -9.14
CA ALA A 551 -2.93 -5.26 -8.78
C ALA A 551 -3.26 -6.55 -9.57
N GLU A 552 -2.24 -7.23 -10.12
CA GLU A 552 -2.47 -8.41 -10.98
C GLU A 552 -3.32 -9.48 -10.28
N GLN A 553 -2.91 -9.90 -9.06
CA GLN A 553 -3.63 -10.89 -8.26
C GLN A 553 -4.94 -10.34 -7.68
N TYR A 554 -4.97 -9.05 -7.34
CA TYR A 554 -6.16 -8.38 -6.83
C TYR A 554 -7.31 -8.44 -7.84
N HIS A 555 -7.04 -8.12 -9.10
CA HIS A 555 -8.02 -8.20 -10.16
C HIS A 555 -8.30 -9.66 -10.56
N MET A 556 -7.33 -10.58 -10.53
CA MET A 556 -7.60 -12.00 -10.77
C MET A 556 -8.61 -12.57 -9.77
N ARG A 557 -8.48 -12.22 -8.49
CA ARG A 557 -9.45 -12.61 -7.46
C ARG A 557 -10.86 -12.12 -7.82
N TRP A 558 -10.98 -10.90 -8.32
CA TRP A 558 -12.26 -10.34 -8.77
C TRP A 558 -12.83 -11.08 -9.99
N PHE A 559 -11.99 -11.32 -11.01
CA PHE A 559 -12.42 -12.02 -12.22
C PHE A 559 -12.89 -13.44 -11.92
N GLU A 560 -12.15 -14.19 -11.10
CA GLU A 560 -12.45 -15.58 -10.76
C GLU A 560 -13.75 -15.72 -9.98
N VAL A 561 -14.02 -14.82 -9.03
CA VAL A 561 -15.29 -14.80 -8.27
C VAL A 561 -16.50 -14.58 -9.19
N HIS A 562 -16.30 -13.89 -10.31
CA HIS A 562 -17.37 -13.53 -11.25
C HIS A 562 -17.41 -14.40 -12.51
N LEU A 563 -16.59 -15.45 -12.62
CA LEU A 563 -16.67 -16.40 -13.73
C LEU A 563 -18.03 -17.14 -13.71
N PRO A 564 -18.60 -17.48 -14.87
CA PRO A 564 -19.71 -18.42 -14.95
C PRO A 564 -19.32 -19.74 -14.27
N LYS A 565 -20.20 -20.26 -13.42
CA LYS A 565 -19.94 -21.50 -12.68
C LYS A 565 -20.08 -22.70 -13.63
N ASP A 566 -19.05 -23.52 -13.69
CA ASP A 566 -19.05 -24.92 -14.12
C ASP A 566 -19.44 -25.24 -15.59
N ASP A 567 -19.56 -24.26 -16.50
CA ASP A 567 -19.82 -24.51 -17.93
C ASP A 567 -18.59 -24.40 -18.85
N GLY A 568 -17.50 -23.79 -18.36
CA GLY A 568 -16.26 -23.59 -19.13
C GLY A 568 -16.40 -22.63 -20.31
N SER A 569 -17.49 -21.86 -20.37
CA SER A 569 -17.82 -20.90 -21.44
C SER A 569 -16.86 -19.71 -21.51
N VAL A 570 -16.17 -19.42 -20.41
CA VAL A 570 -15.18 -18.35 -20.29
C VAL A 570 -13.91 -18.90 -19.66
N ARG A 571 -12.76 -18.55 -20.25
CA ARG A 571 -11.44 -18.80 -19.69
C ARG A 571 -10.70 -17.48 -19.57
N ILE A 572 -10.12 -17.23 -18.40
CA ILE A 572 -9.25 -16.09 -18.16
C ILE A 572 -7.87 -16.56 -17.70
N GLU A 573 -6.82 -15.94 -18.22
CA GLU A 573 -5.43 -16.20 -17.85
C GLU A 573 -4.73 -14.87 -17.56
N ALA A 574 -4.10 -14.74 -16.39
CA ALA A 574 -3.07 -13.73 -16.17
C ALA A 574 -1.79 -14.14 -16.90
N LEU A 575 -1.32 -13.29 -17.81
CA LEU A 575 -0.15 -13.59 -18.64
C LEU A 575 1.16 -13.31 -17.91
N GLY A 576 1.19 -12.43 -16.90
CA GLY A 576 2.40 -12.12 -16.14
C GLY A 576 3.59 -11.82 -17.04
N GLN A 577 4.72 -12.50 -16.84
CA GLN A 577 5.92 -12.37 -17.69
C GLN A 577 5.96 -13.29 -18.91
N LYS A 578 4.89 -14.07 -19.18
CA LYS A 578 4.73 -14.80 -20.46
C LYS A 578 4.53 -13.84 -21.64
N LEU A 579 4.14 -12.59 -21.35
CA LEU A 579 4.04 -11.51 -22.33
C LEU A 579 4.75 -10.28 -21.74
N THR A 580 5.84 -9.86 -22.37
CA THR A 580 6.57 -8.63 -22.04
C THR A 580 6.08 -7.49 -22.95
N GLY A 581 6.52 -6.26 -22.67
CA GLY A 581 6.02 -5.10 -23.38
C GLY A 581 7.05 -3.99 -23.59
N LEU A 582 6.96 -3.32 -24.73
CA LEU A 582 7.68 -2.11 -25.09
C LEU A 582 6.67 -1.02 -25.48
N ALA A 583 7.00 0.24 -25.23
CA ALA A 583 6.25 1.38 -25.72
C ALA A 583 7.17 2.29 -26.54
N ILE A 584 6.66 2.81 -27.64
CA ILE A 584 7.26 3.98 -28.32
C ILE A 584 6.26 5.12 -28.33
N ALA A 585 6.70 6.33 -28.03
CA ALA A 585 5.85 7.51 -27.95
C ALA A 585 6.58 8.77 -28.42
N GLY A 586 5.83 9.72 -28.97
CA GLY A 586 6.35 10.98 -29.50
C GLY A 586 5.93 11.22 -30.94
N PRO A 587 6.14 12.44 -31.46
CA PRO A 587 5.76 12.81 -32.83
C PRO A 587 6.38 11.92 -33.92
N LYS A 588 7.50 11.24 -33.62
CA LYS A 588 8.20 10.34 -34.55
C LYS A 588 7.92 8.85 -34.37
N ALA A 589 7.05 8.48 -33.43
CA ALA A 589 6.77 7.08 -33.12
C ALA A 589 6.22 6.28 -34.31
N ARG A 590 5.40 6.90 -35.17
CA ARG A 590 4.86 6.22 -36.36
C ARG A 590 5.93 5.98 -37.42
N GLU A 591 6.80 6.97 -37.67
CA GLU A 591 7.89 6.81 -38.62
C GLU A 591 8.86 5.69 -38.19
N VAL A 592 9.15 5.58 -36.89
CA VAL A 592 9.91 4.45 -36.33
C VAL A 592 9.19 3.13 -36.61
N LEU A 593 7.90 3.03 -36.25
CA LEU A 593 7.13 1.81 -36.40
C LEU A 593 7.05 1.35 -37.86
N ALA A 594 6.78 2.28 -38.79
CA ALA A 594 6.64 2.00 -40.21
C ALA A 594 7.91 1.40 -40.85
N LYS A 595 9.09 1.66 -40.28
CA LYS A 595 10.35 1.07 -40.76
C LYS A 595 10.58 -0.37 -40.34
N VAL A 596 9.94 -0.80 -39.26
CA VAL A 596 10.17 -2.12 -38.64
C VAL A 596 9.00 -3.07 -38.86
N THR A 597 7.90 -2.63 -39.47
CA THR A 597 6.78 -3.50 -39.80
C THR A 597 6.43 -3.43 -41.28
N ARG A 598 5.81 -4.51 -41.79
CA ARG A 598 5.23 -4.55 -43.15
C ARG A 598 3.78 -4.08 -43.18
N ALA A 599 3.14 -3.95 -42.02
CA ALA A 599 1.77 -3.48 -41.91
C ALA A 599 1.66 -1.98 -42.23
N ASP A 600 0.52 -1.56 -42.77
CA ASP A 600 0.21 -0.13 -42.92
C ASP A 600 -0.17 0.45 -41.55
N VAL A 601 0.72 1.29 -41.00
CA VAL A 601 0.54 1.98 -39.71
C VAL A 601 0.18 3.47 -39.89
N SER A 602 -0.28 3.86 -41.07
CA SER A 602 -0.85 5.18 -41.32
C SER A 602 -2.06 5.45 -40.43
N ASN A 603 -2.41 6.72 -40.24
CA ASN A 603 -3.56 7.10 -39.41
C ASN A 603 -4.88 6.47 -39.90
N ALA A 604 -5.02 6.29 -41.21
CA ALA A 604 -6.22 5.71 -41.82
C ALA A 604 -6.29 4.19 -41.60
N ALA A 605 -5.18 3.47 -41.76
CA ALA A 605 -5.15 2.01 -41.62
C ALA A 605 -5.08 1.54 -40.15
N PHE A 606 -4.36 2.29 -39.31
CA PHE A 606 -4.17 1.99 -37.90
C PHE A 606 -4.55 3.19 -37.00
N PRO A 607 -5.85 3.57 -36.93
CA PRO A 607 -6.31 4.75 -36.20
C PRO A 607 -6.11 4.61 -34.69
N PHE A 608 -6.15 5.74 -33.95
CA PHE A 608 -6.06 5.74 -32.47
C PHE A 608 -6.97 4.67 -31.85
N MET A 609 -6.50 3.92 -30.86
CA MET A 609 -7.18 2.74 -30.27
C MET A 609 -7.37 1.54 -31.22
N ALA A 610 -6.61 1.44 -32.32
CA ALA A 610 -6.49 0.21 -33.10
C ALA A 610 -5.57 -0.79 -32.40
N VAL A 611 -5.83 -2.08 -32.60
CA VAL A 611 -4.99 -3.18 -32.14
C VAL A 611 -4.90 -4.24 -33.23
N ALA A 612 -3.70 -4.76 -33.48
CA ALA A 612 -3.50 -5.84 -34.44
C ALA A 612 -2.25 -6.65 -34.10
N ARG A 613 -2.22 -7.88 -34.59
CA ARG A 613 -1.01 -8.69 -34.64
C ARG A 613 -0.17 -8.23 -35.84
N MET A 614 1.10 -7.93 -35.61
CA MET A 614 2.04 -7.56 -36.65
C MET A 614 3.47 -7.83 -36.19
N ASP A 615 4.38 -8.00 -37.15
CA ASP A 615 5.79 -8.23 -36.86
C ASP A 615 6.53 -6.89 -36.65
N ILE A 616 7.42 -6.87 -35.66
CA ILE A 616 8.38 -5.81 -35.39
C ILE A 616 9.77 -6.36 -35.65
N GLY A 617 10.35 -6.04 -36.80
CA GLY A 617 11.49 -6.73 -37.36
C GLY A 617 11.14 -8.18 -37.65
N MET A 618 11.68 -9.10 -36.84
CA MET A 618 11.39 -10.54 -36.91
C MET A 618 10.53 -11.03 -35.74
N ALA A 619 10.19 -10.14 -34.80
CA ALA A 619 9.45 -10.50 -33.60
C ALA A 619 7.94 -10.43 -33.85
N PRO A 620 7.18 -11.50 -33.61
CA PRO A 620 5.72 -11.45 -33.66
C PRO A 620 5.18 -10.68 -32.46
N CYS A 621 4.39 -9.65 -32.70
CA CYS A 621 3.89 -8.76 -31.65
C CYS A 621 2.37 -8.56 -31.75
N LEU A 622 1.77 -8.22 -30.61
CA LEU A 622 0.46 -7.57 -30.54
C LEU A 622 0.71 -6.08 -30.31
N VAL A 623 0.28 -5.25 -31.26
CA VAL A 623 0.53 -3.81 -31.22
C VAL A 623 -0.80 -3.09 -31.03
N GLY A 624 -0.85 -2.18 -30.06
CA GLY A 624 -1.99 -1.30 -29.79
C GLY A 624 -1.60 0.17 -29.93
N ARG A 625 -2.37 0.98 -30.66
CA ARG A 625 -2.14 2.43 -30.78
C ARG A 625 -2.78 3.18 -29.61
N VAL A 626 -2.04 3.27 -28.52
CA VAL A 626 -2.39 4.01 -27.30
C VAL A 626 -1.09 4.48 -26.64
N SER A 627 -1.15 5.57 -25.89
CA SER A 627 0.00 6.05 -25.11
C SER A 627 -0.46 6.73 -23.83
N TYR A 628 0.16 6.33 -22.73
CA TYR A 628 -0.01 7.00 -21.43
C TYR A 628 0.81 8.31 -21.32
N THR A 629 1.70 8.59 -22.28
CA THR A 629 2.41 9.89 -22.35
C THR A 629 1.54 11.03 -22.86
N GLY A 630 0.44 10.70 -23.56
CA GLY A 630 -0.41 11.67 -24.27
C GLY A 630 0.08 12.06 -25.66
N ASP A 631 1.22 11.57 -26.12
CA ASP A 631 1.65 11.71 -27.53
C ASP A 631 1.03 10.64 -28.41
N LEU A 632 1.25 10.76 -29.72
CA LEU A 632 1.21 9.61 -30.62
C LEU A 632 2.13 8.51 -30.07
N GLY A 633 1.62 7.29 -29.94
CA GLY A 633 2.42 6.18 -29.45
C GLY A 633 1.74 4.82 -29.61
N TYR A 634 2.53 3.79 -29.32
CA TYR A 634 2.17 2.39 -29.50
C TYR A 634 2.69 1.56 -28.34
N GLU A 635 1.82 0.70 -27.82
CA GLU A 635 2.18 -0.39 -26.90
C GLU A 635 2.40 -1.66 -27.73
N ILE A 636 3.53 -2.32 -27.51
CA ILE A 636 4.02 -3.46 -28.30
C ILE A 636 4.23 -4.62 -27.33
N TRP A 637 3.33 -5.59 -27.37
CA TRP A 637 3.36 -6.78 -26.52
C TRP A 637 3.99 -7.96 -27.26
N VAL A 638 4.92 -8.64 -26.61
CA VAL A 638 5.80 -9.63 -27.25
C VAL A 638 6.15 -10.76 -26.28
N ALA A 639 6.37 -11.97 -26.79
CA ALA A 639 6.86 -13.06 -25.94
C ALA A 639 8.31 -12.78 -25.49
N PRO A 640 8.72 -13.17 -24.27
CA PRO A 640 10.01 -12.78 -23.69
C PRO A 640 11.21 -13.16 -24.56
N GLU A 641 11.17 -14.31 -25.24
CA GLU A 641 12.23 -14.79 -26.13
C GLU A 641 12.48 -13.87 -27.35
N TYR A 642 11.49 -13.07 -27.76
CA TYR A 642 11.60 -12.13 -28.87
C TYR A 642 11.82 -10.68 -28.43
N GLN A 643 11.69 -10.37 -27.14
CA GLN A 643 11.72 -8.99 -26.64
C GLN A 643 13.00 -8.24 -27.02
N ARG A 644 14.16 -8.90 -26.92
CA ARG A 644 15.46 -8.33 -27.32
C ARG A 644 15.50 -7.98 -28.80
N ALA A 645 14.95 -8.84 -29.66
CA ALA A 645 14.92 -8.61 -31.11
C ALA A 645 13.99 -7.43 -31.48
N ALA A 646 12.81 -7.36 -30.87
CA ALA A 646 11.88 -6.24 -31.05
C ALA A 646 12.52 -4.91 -30.60
N TYR A 647 13.14 -4.89 -29.41
CA TYR A 647 13.86 -3.73 -28.89
C TYR A 647 14.98 -3.26 -29.85
N GLN A 648 15.84 -4.16 -30.30
CA GLN A 648 16.94 -3.83 -31.20
C GLN A 648 16.44 -3.28 -32.54
N ALA A 649 15.36 -3.85 -33.09
CA ALA A 649 14.75 -3.35 -34.32
C ALA A 649 14.24 -1.91 -34.16
N LEU A 650 13.52 -1.63 -33.06
CA LEU A 650 12.99 -0.31 -32.76
C LEU A 650 14.09 0.73 -32.55
N VAL A 651 15.11 0.39 -31.73
CA VAL A 651 16.24 1.29 -31.47
C VAL A 651 16.98 1.60 -32.77
N LYS A 652 17.36 0.58 -33.54
CA LYS A 652 18.11 0.78 -34.80
C LYS A 652 17.33 1.62 -35.81
N ALA A 653 16.04 1.35 -35.99
CA ALA A 653 15.21 2.13 -36.92
C ALA A 653 14.98 3.56 -36.43
N GLY A 654 14.97 3.77 -35.12
CA GLY A 654 14.75 5.06 -34.49
C GLY A 654 15.98 5.97 -34.37
N GLU A 655 17.19 5.48 -34.65
CA GLU A 655 18.43 6.27 -34.57
C GLU A 655 18.35 7.57 -35.39
N GLU A 656 17.83 7.52 -36.62
CA GLU A 656 17.67 8.71 -37.46
C GLU A 656 16.62 9.71 -36.96
N PHE A 657 15.74 9.27 -36.06
CA PHE A 657 14.69 10.09 -35.43
C PHE A 657 15.08 10.52 -34.01
N GLY A 658 16.31 10.23 -33.58
CA GLY A 658 16.80 10.55 -32.24
C GLY A 658 16.09 9.76 -31.15
N ILE A 659 15.77 8.49 -31.40
CA ILE A 659 15.10 7.65 -30.39
C ILE A 659 15.94 7.57 -29.11
N GLY A 660 15.31 7.79 -27.97
CA GLY A 660 15.98 7.67 -26.66
C GLY A 660 15.11 6.93 -25.65
N LEU A 661 15.75 6.45 -24.59
CA LEU A 661 15.05 5.72 -23.53
C LEU A 661 14.39 6.70 -22.55
N PHE A 662 13.24 6.32 -21.99
CA PHE A 662 12.62 7.03 -20.88
C PHE A 662 12.03 6.07 -19.86
N GLY A 663 12.18 6.41 -18.58
CA GLY A 663 11.73 5.61 -17.45
C GLY A 663 10.39 6.07 -16.87
N SER A 664 9.97 5.40 -15.79
CA SER A 664 8.69 5.67 -15.14
C SER A 664 8.58 7.07 -14.51
N ARG A 665 9.69 7.70 -14.10
CA ARG A 665 9.68 9.09 -13.57
C ARG A 665 9.35 10.09 -14.67
N ALA A 666 9.93 9.93 -15.86
CA ALA A 666 9.54 10.70 -17.04
C ALA A 666 8.08 10.42 -17.44
N LEU A 667 7.64 9.16 -17.39
CA LEU A 667 6.24 8.81 -17.63
C LEU A 667 5.27 9.51 -16.66
N ASN A 668 5.62 9.61 -15.36
CA ASN A 668 4.82 10.34 -14.38
C ASN A 668 4.72 11.84 -14.73
N ALA A 669 5.82 12.48 -15.15
CA ALA A 669 5.77 13.87 -15.59
C ALA A 669 4.87 14.04 -16.85
N LEU A 670 5.01 13.14 -17.83
CA LEU A 670 4.25 13.20 -19.09
C LEU A 670 2.74 13.00 -18.89
N ARG A 671 2.34 12.07 -18.03
CA ARG A 671 0.91 11.77 -17.76
C ARG A 671 0.23 12.87 -16.95
N LEU A 672 0.97 13.54 -16.05
CA LEU A 672 0.43 14.64 -15.26
C LEU A 672 0.05 15.83 -16.16
N GLU A 673 0.82 16.12 -17.21
CA GLU A 673 0.47 17.15 -18.21
C GLU A 673 -0.84 16.85 -18.96
N LYS A 674 -1.26 15.57 -18.99
CA LYS A 674 -2.52 15.11 -19.58
C LYS A 674 -3.68 15.00 -18.60
N ASN A 675 -3.43 15.22 -17.30
CA ASN A 675 -4.38 14.92 -16.21
C ASN A 675 -4.83 13.45 -16.21
N TYR A 676 -3.95 12.53 -16.61
CA TYR A 676 -4.27 11.10 -16.55
C TYR A 676 -4.05 10.58 -15.13
N GLY A 677 -5.07 9.93 -14.57
CA GLY A 677 -5.01 9.30 -13.25
C GLY A 677 -4.47 7.88 -13.32
N SER A 678 -3.99 7.38 -12.18
CA SER A 678 -3.48 6.01 -12.03
C SER A 678 -4.22 5.23 -10.93
N TRP A 679 -4.31 3.91 -11.09
CA TRP A 679 -4.68 2.99 -10.01
C TRP A 679 -3.82 3.17 -8.76
N ALA A 680 -4.40 2.89 -7.60
CA ALA A 680 -3.82 3.08 -6.26
C ALA A 680 -3.47 4.54 -5.90
N ARG A 681 -3.74 5.49 -6.80
CA ARG A 681 -3.60 6.93 -6.57
C ARG A 681 -4.95 7.62 -6.78
N GLU A 682 -5.22 8.05 -8.01
CA GLU A 682 -6.46 8.70 -8.40
C GLU A 682 -7.64 7.71 -8.42
N TYR A 683 -7.39 6.44 -8.77
CA TYR A 683 -8.41 5.40 -8.85
C TYR A 683 -8.23 4.38 -7.72
N ARG A 684 -9.27 4.24 -6.90
CA ARG A 684 -9.30 3.42 -5.68
C ARG A 684 -10.73 2.93 -5.41
N PRO A 685 -10.92 1.83 -4.64
CA PRO A 685 -12.23 1.24 -4.32
C PRO A 685 -13.15 2.07 -3.42
N ILE A 686 -12.88 3.37 -3.31
CA ILE A 686 -13.64 4.34 -2.53
C ILE A 686 -14.20 5.48 -3.40
N TYR A 687 -13.77 5.61 -4.66
CA TYR A 687 -14.20 6.66 -5.57
C TYR A 687 -15.11 6.09 -6.65
N GLY A 688 -16.19 6.79 -6.96
CA GLY A 688 -17.04 6.41 -8.09
C GLY A 688 -16.57 7.06 -9.39
N PRO A 689 -17.09 6.60 -10.54
CA PRO A 689 -16.66 7.06 -11.85
C PRO A 689 -16.84 8.58 -12.04
N VAL A 690 -17.86 9.20 -11.44
CA VAL A 690 -18.08 10.65 -11.55
C VAL A 690 -17.04 11.43 -10.74
N GLU A 691 -16.77 10.96 -9.52
CA GLU A 691 -15.80 11.59 -8.62
C GLU A 691 -14.39 11.54 -9.22
N ALA A 692 -14.04 10.41 -9.84
CA ALA A 692 -12.74 10.16 -10.47
C ALA A 692 -12.60 10.70 -11.90
N GLY A 693 -13.65 11.26 -12.51
CA GLY A 693 -13.63 11.73 -13.90
C GLY A 693 -13.54 10.62 -14.96
N LEU A 694 -13.99 9.42 -14.63
CA LEU A 694 -14.08 8.26 -15.53
C LEU A 694 -15.49 8.01 -16.09
N ASP A 695 -16.49 8.78 -15.67
CA ASP A 695 -17.89 8.67 -16.11
C ASP A 695 -18.07 8.70 -17.63
N ARG A 696 -17.24 9.49 -18.33
CA ARG A 696 -17.24 9.53 -19.81
C ARG A 696 -16.92 8.19 -20.49
N PHE A 697 -16.33 7.25 -19.76
CA PHE A 697 -16.01 5.90 -20.23
C PHE A 697 -17.04 4.85 -19.79
N VAL A 698 -18.03 5.23 -18.97
CA VAL A 698 -19.09 4.35 -18.51
C VAL A 698 -20.26 4.41 -19.50
N ALA A 699 -20.62 3.25 -20.05
CA ALA A 699 -21.74 3.08 -20.96
C ALA A 699 -23.04 2.85 -20.18
N TYR A 700 -23.50 3.88 -19.46
CA TYR A 700 -24.69 3.82 -18.59
C TYR A 700 -25.96 3.27 -19.25
N GLY A 701 -26.12 3.48 -20.56
CA GLY A 701 -27.29 3.05 -21.33
C GLY A 701 -27.13 1.70 -22.04
N LYS A 702 -26.06 0.94 -21.82
CA LYS A 702 -25.93 -0.40 -22.42
C LYS A 702 -26.92 -1.37 -21.77
N ASP A 703 -27.38 -2.36 -22.52
CA ASP A 703 -28.39 -3.32 -22.02
C ASP A 703 -27.83 -4.21 -20.91
N ALA A 704 -26.55 -4.60 -21.01
CA ALA A 704 -25.88 -5.41 -20.00
C ALA A 704 -25.98 -4.75 -18.61
N ASP A 705 -26.36 -5.58 -17.62
CA ASP A 705 -26.37 -5.20 -16.22
C ASP A 705 -24.97 -5.40 -15.63
N PHE A 706 -24.07 -4.48 -15.98
CA PHE A 706 -22.70 -4.51 -15.48
C PHE A 706 -22.65 -4.28 -13.97
N ILE A 707 -21.66 -4.88 -13.30
CA ILE A 707 -21.55 -4.81 -11.84
C ILE A 707 -21.48 -3.34 -11.39
N GLY A 708 -22.33 -2.95 -10.44
CA GLY A 708 -22.39 -1.59 -9.91
C GLY A 708 -23.18 -0.58 -10.76
N LYS A 709 -23.87 -1.00 -11.83
CA LYS A 709 -24.59 -0.10 -12.76
C LYS A 709 -25.58 0.83 -12.07
N GLU A 710 -26.47 0.31 -11.23
CA GLU A 710 -27.50 1.11 -10.55
C GLU A 710 -26.88 2.14 -9.60
N ALA A 711 -25.85 1.76 -8.85
CA ALA A 711 -25.15 2.68 -7.96
C ALA A 711 -24.35 3.75 -8.73
N ALA A 712 -23.73 3.39 -9.87
CA ALA A 712 -23.07 4.35 -10.75
C ALA A 712 -24.09 5.32 -11.38
N LEU A 713 -25.29 4.86 -11.74
CA LEU A 713 -26.39 5.71 -12.20
C LEU A 713 -26.87 6.66 -11.10
N ALA A 714 -26.96 6.19 -9.85
CA ALA A 714 -27.28 7.03 -8.70
C ALA A 714 -26.23 8.13 -8.49
N GLU A 715 -24.95 7.77 -8.49
CA GLU A 715 -23.87 8.76 -8.38
C GLU A 715 -23.92 9.78 -9.52
N ARG A 716 -24.22 9.35 -10.75
CA ARG A 716 -24.38 10.25 -11.91
C ARG A 716 -25.51 11.26 -11.72
N ARG A 717 -26.62 10.85 -11.11
CA ARG A 717 -27.75 11.74 -10.81
C ARG A 717 -27.45 12.71 -9.67
N GLU A 718 -26.81 12.24 -8.62
CA GLU A 718 -26.53 13.02 -7.40
C GLU A 718 -25.24 13.86 -7.51
N GLY A 719 -24.39 13.50 -8.47
CA GLY A 719 -23.09 14.10 -8.71
C GLY A 719 -22.05 13.76 -7.64
N GLY A 720 -22.18 12.67 -6.87
CA GLY A 720 -21.19 12.27 -5.85
C GLY A 720 -20.93 13.33 -4.75
N LYS A 721 -19.81 13.18 -4.03
CA LYS A 721 -19.36 14.09 -2.95
C LYS A 721 -18.07 14.82 -3.30
N LEU A 722 -17.18 14.16 -4.02
CA LEU A 722 -15.85 14.67 -4.34
C LEU A 722 -15.64 14.85 -5.84
N ARG A 723 -14.58 15.56 -6.20
CA ARG A 723 -14.07 15.68 -7.56
C ARG A 723 -12.56 15.57 -7.55
N LEU A 724 -12.04 14.71 -8.42
CA LEU A 724 -10.65 14.73 -8.82
C LEU A 724 -10.38 15.98 -9.65
N ARG A 725 -9.39 16.77 -9.25
CA ARG A 725 -8.94 17.98 -9.95
C ARG A 725 -7.43 17.98 -10.09
N ALA A 726 -6.97 18.58 -11.18
CA ALA A 726 -5.57 18.90 -11.40
C ALA A 726 -5.33 20.37 -11.00
N PHE A 727 -4.13 20.65 -10.49
CA PHE A 727 -3.71 21.96 -10.02
C PHE A 727 -2.33 22.30 -10.56
N ILE A 728 -2.13 23.57 -10.89
CA ILE A 728 -0.79 24.15 -11.07
C ILE A 728 -0.39 24.77 -9.74
N VAL A 729 0.83 24.48 -9.27
CA VAL A 729 1.33 24.88 -7.96
C VAL A 729 2.54 25.78 -8.10
N GLU A 730 2.54 26.90 -7.39
CA GLU A 730 3.68 27.83 -7.30
C GLU A 730 4.74 27.31 -6.32
N ALA A 731 5.24 26.11 -6.63
CA ALA A 731 6.29 25.44 -5.88
C ALA A 731 7.64 26.15 -6.04
N ALA A 732 8.47 26.13 -5.00
CA ALA A 732 9.80 26.73 -5.02
C ALA A 732 10.86 25.71 -5.50
N ASP A 733 11.32 24.87 -4.57
CA ASP A 733 12.44 23.93 -4.72
C ASP A 733 12.06 22.45 -4.46
N ALA A 734 10.86 22.22 -3.92
CA ALA A 734 10.25 20.91 -3.72
C ALA A 734 8.91 20.85 -4.45
N ASP A 735 8.65 19.74 -5.12
CA ASP A 735 7.42 19.52 -5.87
C ASP A 735 6.46 18.61 -5.09
N VAL A 736 5.18 18.68 -5.44
CA VAL A 736 4.14 17.81 -4.87
C VAL A 736 4.44 16.34 -5.21
N ILE A 737 4.22 15.43 -4.26
CA ILE A 737 4.44 13.99 -4.44
C ILE A 737 3.11 13.23 -4.32
N GLY A 738 2.40 13.41 -3.20
CA GLY A 738 1.19 12.70 -2.83
C GLY A 738 0.89 12.80 -1.33
N ASP A 739 -0.41 12.78 -1.01
CA ASP A 739 -0.99 12.90 0.33
C ASP A 739 -0.86 14.27 1.00
N GLU A 740 -0.32 15.30 0.34
CA GLU A 740 -0.30 16.68 0.87
C GLU A 740 -1.71 17.24 1.03
N ALA A 741 -1.93 18.06 2.07
CA ALA A 741 -3.20 18.75 2.29
C ALA A 741 -3.48 19.80 1.20
N ILE A 742 -4.71 19.81 0.72
CA ILE A 742 -5.26 20.87 -0.14
C ILE A 742 -6.10 21.80 0.72
N TRP A 743 -5.72 23.07 0.73
CA TRP A 743 -6.42 24.16 1.41
C TRP A 743 -7.31 24.91 0.42
N HIS A 744 -8.44 25.43 0.91
CA HIS A 744 -9.26 26.41 0.21
C HIS A 744 -9.79 27.43 1.22
N ASP A 745 -9.53 28.72 0.99
CA ASP A 745 -9.89 29.83 1.88
C ASP A 745 -9.46 29.60 3.35
N GLY A 746 -8.22 29.15 3.55
CA GLY A 746 -7.64 28.97 4.89
C GLY A 746 -8.11 27.74 5.65
N VAL A 747 -8.91 26.85 5.04
CA VAL A 747 -9.36 25.58 5.63
C VAL A 747 -8.88 24.40 4.79
N VAL A 748 -8.48 23.29 5.41
CA VAL A 748 -8.15 22.05 4.70
C VAL A 748 -9.43 21.45 4.14
N ARG A 749 -9.48 21.26 2.82
CA ARG A 749 -10.66 20.77 2.10
C ARG A 749 -10.41 19.53 1.27
N GLY A 750 -9.17 19.08 1.12
CA GLY A 750 -8.86 17.91 0.32
C GLY A 750 -7.45 17.40 0.54
N TRP A 751 -7.04 16.48 -0.32
CA TRP A 751 -5.71 15.89 -0.33
C TRP A 751 -5.26 15.62 -1.76
N VAL A 752 -3.95 15.70 -1.95
CA VAL A 752 -3.28 15.31 -3.18
C VAL A 752 -3.23 13.78 -3.27
N THR A 753 -3.47 13.22 -4.45
CA THR A 753 -3.26 11.80 -4.74
C THR A 753 -1.94 11.55 -5.45
N SER A 754 -1.55 12.45 -6.36
CA SER A 754 -0.27 12.44 -7.07
C SER A 754 0.22 13.85 -7.35
N GLY A 755 1.53 14.01 -7.50
CA GLY A 755 2.10 15.23 -8.07
C GLY A 755 3.46 15.00 -8.73
N GLY A 756 4.04 16.10 -9.19
CA GLY A 756 5.41 16.17 -9.66
C GLY A 756 5.65 17.41 -10.48
N TYR A 757 6.83 17.51 -11.08
CA TYR A 757 7.15 18.59 -12.00
C TYR A 757 6.81 18.20 -13.44
N ALA A 758 5.93 18.96 -14.08
CA ALA A 758 5.63 18.85 -15.50
C ALA A 758 6.80 19.46 -16.30
N HIS A 759 7.83 18.67 -16.60
CA HIS A 759 9.08 19.18 -17.18
C HIS A 759 8.92 19.93 -18.51
N ASN A 760 7.96 19.53 -19.36
CA ASN A 760 7.76 20.20 -20.65
C ASN A 760 6.98 21.52 -20.47
N ALA A 761 5.98 21.57 -19.59
CA ALA A 761 5.26 22.79 -19.22
C ALA A 761 6.03 23.70 -18.23
N LYS A 762 7.11 23.18 -17.62
CA LYS A 762 7.98 23.87 -16.66
C LYS A 762 7.24 24.42 -15.45
N THR A 763 6.39 23.58 -14.84
CA THR A 763 5.63 23.96 -13.65
C THR A 763 5.35 22.75 -12.77
N SER A 764 5.12 22.97 -11.47
CA SER A 764 4.73 21.92 -10.55
C SER A 764 3.23 21.67 -10.68
N VAL A 765 2.84 20.40 -10.70
CA VAL A 765 1.45 19.99 -10.88
C VAL A 765 1.04 18.96 -9.84
N ALA A 766 -0.22 19.00 -9.46
CA ALA A 766 -0.82 18.08 -8.52
C ALA A 766 -2.16 17.58 -9.05
N MET A 767 -2.53 16.37 -8.69
CA MET A 767 -3.88 15.83 -8.81
C MET A 767 -4.38 15.50 -7.40
N GLY A 768 -5.65 15.79 -7.11
CA GLY A 768 -6.21 15.51 -5.79
C GLY A 768 -7.73 15.66 -5.73
N TYR A 769 -8.31 15.18 -4.64
CA TYR A 769 -9.75 15.21 -4.43
C TYR A 769 -10.15 16.39 -3.55
N VAL A 770 -11.19 17.11 -3.99
CA VAL A 770 -11.83 18.21 -3.26
C VAL A 770 -13.36 18.06 -3.29
N PRO A 771 -14.12 18.61 -2.32
CA PRO A 771 -15.57 18.64 -2.34
C PRO A 771 -16.12 19.25 -3.63
N LYS A 772 -17.19 18.66 -4.16
CA LYS A 772 -17.78 19.10 -5.44
C LYS A 772 -18.19 20.58 -5.44
N GLU A 773 -18.54 21.13 -4.29
CA GLU A 773 -19.02 22.51 -4.13
C GLU A 773 -17.93 23.56 -4.39
N ILE A 774 -16.66 23.16 -4.24
CA ILE A 774 -15.49 24.03 -4.49
C ILE A 774 -14.70 23.60 -5.73
N ALA A 775 -14.98 22.43 -6.29
CA ALA A 775 -14.16 21.79 -7.32
C ALA A 775 -14.00 22.57 -8.63
N ASP A 776 -14.84 23.56 -8.89
CA ASP A 776 -14.80 24.38 -10.11
C ASP A 776 -14.50 25.86 -9.80
N ARG A 777 -14.09 26.18 -8.56
CA ARG A 777 -13.62 27.52 -8.20
C ARG A 777 -12.24 27.76 -8.83
N PRO A 778 -11.99 28.91 -9.47
CA PRO A 778 -10.71 29.14 -10.15
C PRO A 778 -9.55 29.37 -9.17
N ASP A 779 -9.84 30.01 -8.04
CA ASP A 779 -8.85 30.56 -7.10
C ASP A 779 -9.15 30.12 -5.66
N GLY A 780 -8.29 30.52 -4.72
CA GLY A 780 -8.45 30.26 -3.29
C GLY A 780 -7.77 28.97 -2.80
N PHE A 781 -7.15 28.20 -3.70
CA PHE A 781 -6.46 26.96 -3.36
C PHE A 781 -5.01 27.19 -2.94
N GLU A 782 -4.56 26.39 -1.96
CA GLU A 782 -3.15 26.27 -1.61
C GLU A 782 -2.81 24.79 -1.36
N ILE A 783 -1.57 24.38 -1.62
CA ILE A 783 -1.07 23.03 -1.33
C ILE A 783 0.10 23.12 -0.37
N GLU A 784 0.08 22.29 0.68
CA GLU A 784 1.08 22.30 1.74
C GLU A 784 2.26 21.37 1.43
N ILE A 785 3.40 21.94 1.04
CA ILE A 785 4.65 21.23 0.71
C ILE A 785 5.67 21.51 1.81
N LEU A 786 6.15 20.45 2.48
CA LEU A 786 7.13 20.54 3.57
C LEU A 786 6.76 21.59 4.64
N GLY A 787 5.47 21.66 5.00
CA GLY A 787 4.93 22.59 6.01
C GLY A 787 4.73 24.03 5.55
N LYS A 788 4.95 24.34 4.27
CA LYS A 788 4.67 25.65 3.67
C LYS A 788 3.49 25.55 2.72
N ARG A 789 2.58 26.51 2.79
CA ARG A 789 1.47 26.62 1.84
C ARG A 789 1.93 27.34 0.58
N HIS A 790 1.66 26.74 -0.57
CA HIS A 790 1.96 27.29 -1.89
C HIS A 790 0.65 27.56 -2.61
N THR A 791 0.53 28.74 -3.23
CA THR A 791 -0.60 29.08 -4.09
C THR A 791 -0.80 28.00 -5.15
N ALA A 792 -2.04 27.55 -5.30
CA ALA A 792 -2.43 26.61 -6.33
C ALA A 792 -3.65 27.15 -7.08
N ARG A 793 -3.77 26.79 -8.36
CA ARG A 793 -4.95 27.10 -9.18
C ARG A 793 -5.41 25.87 -9.95
N ILE A 794 -6.70 25.77 -10.20
CA ILE A 794 -7.25 24.65 -10.95
C ILE A 794 -6.71 24.65 -12.39
N GLN A 795 -6.28 23.48 -12.84
CA GLN A 795 -5.87 23.21 -14.21
C GLN A 795 -7.05 22.62 -14.99
N ALA A 796 -7.92 23.51 -15.51
CA ALA A 796 -9.17 23.11 -16.16
C ALA A 796 -8.97 22.29 -17.46
N ALA A 797 -7.86 22.51 -18.16
CA ALA A 797 -7.48 21.77 -19.36
C ALA A 797 -6.09 21.14 -19.20
N PRO A 798 -5.80 20.00 -19.85
CA PRO A 798 -4.44 19.47 -19.93
C PRO A 798 -3.42 20.52 -20.36
N LEU A 799 -2.25 20.56 -19.73
CA LEU A 799 -1.13 21.44 -20.12
C LEU A 799 -0.57 21.05 -21.49
N PHE A 800 -0.76 19.80 -21.90
CA PHE A 800 -0.32 19.28 -23.18
C PHE A 800 -1.48 18.68 -23.98
N ASP A 801 -1.58 19.06 -25.26
CA ASP A 801 -2.49 18.42 -26.23
C ASP A 801 -3.96 18.39 -25.74
N ALA A 802 -4.47 19.52 -25.24
CA ALA A 802 -5.82 19.60 -24.65
C ALA A 802 -6.96 19.19 -25.60
N ASN A 803 -6.75 19.34 -26.91
CA ASN A 803 -7.68 18.96 -27.98
C ASN A 803 -7.47 17.53 -28.52
N PHE A 804 -6.48 16.80 -28.01
CA PHE A 804 -6.12 15.43 -28.42
C PHE A 804 -5.63 15.27 -29.86
N GLU A 805 -5.25 16.36 -30.56
CA GLU A 805 -4.84 16.31 -31.96
C GLU A 805 -3.56 15.48 -32.15
N ARG A 806 -2.56 15.61 -31.27
CA ARG A 806 -1.29 14.87 -31.42
C ARG A 806 -1.47 13.37 -31.25
N MET A 807 -2.23 12.97 -30.23
CA MET A 807 -2.47 11.56 -29.94
C MET A 807 -3.34 10.89 -31.03
N ARG A 808 -4.38 11.61 -31.50
CA ARG A 808 -5.32 11.10 -32.50
C ARG A 808 -4.73 11.09 -33.90
N GLY A 809 -3.78 11.97 -34.18
CA GLY A 809 -2.99 11.98 -35.40
C GLY A 809 -3.72 12.57 -36.60
#